data_AF-A9H1L1-F1
#
_entry.id   AF-A9H1L1-F1
#
_cell.length_a   1.000
_cell.length_b   1.000
_cell.length_c   1.000
_cell.angle_alpha   90.00
_cell.angle_beta   90.00
_cell.angle_gamma   90.00
#
_symmetry.space_group_name_H-M   'P 1'
#
loop_
_entity.id
_entity.type
_entity.pdbx_description
1 polymer ?
#
loop_
_entity_poly.entity_id
_entity_poly.type
_entity_poly.pdbx_seq_one_letter_code
_entity_poly.pdbx_strand_id
1 'polypeptide(L)'
;MMPILMSRRLFRPARGQRSQARGTLLAAGLLGSTFLGAVIQVHRAHAQVQAKPIKITTGSPMSQSAPVTFQADTVTYDNARGIVTWTGNVQIWQEDHVLRADTVTYDRNTGIAAAHGHVAMVEPDGTVIFSDYAELSNGMRDGIMTRLHMLMTENAKLAANGMRRTGAKVNDMARAVYTACNICAQHPERPPFWQLRAYDAIDDTEHKRIDFRDAYLDMFGIPVMYMPAFSMSDPSVKRQSGFLTPGITPHDRYLGAYVTIPYYWVIDKQSDMTIQGLLSTRTGPQVSTQYRNALNFGTLNILAGLAYDTNRQGSYVNTFGNTTGTSDEHGIQGYIFAQAQASITRAWRAGANINLATSADYMRDYRVSGYGQEMLTSNVYLEGFGTGSYSRVDAQAYQGLNQGVIRDNELPWVLPRYTYSYFGQPDAWGGRLAVDTTDFYVYRASGVSDQRGQLSLNWDRPFRNHLGQLWKLTLHLESAIHRATSLNQQPIYAPTTTRQQITGQVLPTVALKMNWPFLRGFMNGKGTQILEPIAQVIAAPNTGNSRNSNLPNEDSLSYEFTDSTLFAINRYPGTDRLDGGLRGNFGVHGNWTWNGHEIDTLVGESLQEHIDHNRIPYSGLNHHFSDVVARARFAPNQYIDFTGRTRIDPYAGRIDFGDALVSTGVKHFHLTSGYVYEPVTPYYYYATNIQTASPNAAYYVRTNEVTVGANTNWQNYSLSAFVRRSLSRQQFVSMGGNAGYNNDCFGFNLMYIKQYTSIGGQQRNSTIMFTLTFKTIGAFGIRG
;
A
#
# COMPACT_ATOMS: atom_id res chain seq x y z
N MET A 1 -37.86 -40.25 -55.88
CA MET A 1 -37.19 -41.49 -56.32
C MET A 1 -36.73 -42.25 -55.09
N MET A 2 -37.52 -43.25 -54.70
CA MET A 2 -37.28 -44.32 -53.71
C MET A 2 -36.46 -45.46 -54.38
N PRO A 3 -36.14 -46.61 -53.73
CA PRO A 3 -35.98 -46.97 -52.30
C PRO A 3 -34.73 -47.88 -52.05
N ILE A 4 -34.40 -48.36 -50.83
CA ILE A 4 -34.77 -49.66 -50.17
C ILE A 4 -34.34 -49.52 -48.68
N LEU A 5 -35.12 -49.65 -47.59
CA LEU A 5 -36.00 -50.67 -46.94
C LEU A 5 -35.34 -51.63 -45.89
N MET A 6 -35.73 -51.45 -44.60
CA MET A 6 -35.98 -52.41 -43.48
C MET A 6 -34.86 -53.35 -42.96
N SER A 7 -34.80 -53.87 -41.71
CA SER A 7 -35.54 -53.83 -40.41
C SER A 7 -34.56 -54.42 -39.34
N ARG A 8 -34.70 -54.33 -38.00
CA ARG A 8 -35.70 -54.96 -37.12
C ARG A 8 -35.42 -54.61 -35.63
N ARG A 9 -36.46 -54.80 -34.80
CA ARG A 9 -36.69 -54.40 -33.39
C ARG A 9 -35.87 -55.16 -32.32
N LEU A 10 -35.77 -54.59 -31.09
CA LEU A 10 -36.06 -55.17 -29.74
C LEU A 10 -35.71 -54.11 -28.66
N PHE A 11 -36.68 -53.49 -27.96
CA PHE A 11 -37.28 -53.84 -26.64
C PHE A 11 -36.37 -53.81 -25.39
N ARG A 12 -36.64 -52.78 -24.55
CA ARG A 12 -36.49 -52.57 -23.08
C ARG A 12 -37.05 -53.75 -22.22
N PRO A 13 -37.06 -53.76 -20.85
CA PRO A 13 -36.88 -52.69 -19.81
C PRO A 13 -35.94 -53.17 -18.64
N ALA A 14 -35.78 -52.60 -17.43
CA ALA A 14 -36.65 -51.82 -16.54
C ALA A 14 -35.88 -51.15 -15.37
N ARG A 15 -36.48 -50.05 -14.86
CA ARG A 15 -36.64 -49.51 -13.48
C ARG A 15 -35.51 -49.73 -12.45
N GLY A 16 -35.12 -48.77 -11.59
CA GLY A 16 -35.66 -47.46 -11.24
C GLY A 16 -35.47 -47.20 -9.72
N GLN A 17 -35.05 -45.97 -9.39
CA GLN A 17 -35.07 -45.24 -8.10
C GLN A 17 -33.93 -45.37 -7.06
N ARG A 18 -33.26 -44.20 -6.89
CA ARG A 18 -32.95 -43.40 -5.68
C ARG A 18 -32.51 -44.18 -4.42
N SER A 19 -31.41 -43.88 -3.74
CA SER A 19 -30.86 -42.56 -3.35
C SER A 19 -29.42 -42.76 -2.85
N GLN A 20 -28.54 -41.76 -3.00
CA GLN A 20 -27.23 -41.75 -2.37
C GLN A 20 -27.01 -40.44 -1.62
N ALA A 21 -26.56 -40.59 -0.38
CA ALA A 21 -25.70 -39.63 0.28
C ALA A 21 -24.48 -40.38 0.83
N ARG A 22 -23.32 -39.73 0.70
CA ARG A 22 -22.04 -39.98 1.38
C ARG A 22 -21.22 -41.20 0.93
N GLY A 23 -20.08 -40.87 0.34
CA GLY A 23 -18.82 -41.06 1.06
C GLY A 23 -18.06 -42.36 0.80
N THR A 24 -16.86 -42.14 0.24
CA THR A 24 -15.61 -42.85 0.54
C THR A 24 -15.34 -44.25 -0.03
N LEU A 25 -14.08 -44.36 -0.46
CA LEU A 25 -13.20 -45.53 -0.54
C LEU A 25 -13.12 -46.29 -1.87
N LEU A 26 -11.96 -46.05 -2.51
CA LEU A 26 -10.93 -47.03 -2.87
C LEU A 26 -11.34 -48.30 -3.64
N ALA A 27 -10.65 -48.46 -4.77
CA ALA A 27 -9.81 -49.60 -5.14
C ALA A 27 -10.11 -50.20 -6.52
N ALA A 28 -9.10 -50.04 -7.39
CA ALA A 28 -8.43 -51.08 -8.16
C ALA A 28 -9.11 -51.66 -9.42
N GLY A 29 -8.25 -51.85 -10.43
CA GLY A 29 -8.50 -52.66 -11.63
C GLY A 29 -8.17 -51.89 -12.91
N LEU A 30 -6.90 -51.63 -13.22
CA LEU A 30 -5.96 -52.51 -13.96
C LEU A 30 -5.98 -52.30 -15.47
N LEU A 31 -4.82 -52.63 -16.06
CA LEU A 31 -4.40 -52.65 -17.47
C LEU A 31 -3.74 -51.34 -17.93
N GLY A 32 -2.44 -51.28 -18.22
CA GLY A 32 -1.44 -52.32 -18.43
C GLY A 32 -0.69 -52.02 -19.71
N SER A 33 0.58 -51.62 -19.61
CA SER A 33 1.55 -51.78 -20.69
C SER A 33 2.96 -51.67 -20.12
N THR A 34 3.58 -52.83 -20.07
CA THR A 34 4.96 -53.17 -19.78
C THR A 34 5.95 -52.56 -20.77
N PHE A 35 7.08 -52.06 -20.29
CA PHE A 35 8.36 -52.21 -20.99
C PHE A 35 9.46 -52.54 -19.96
N LEU A 36 10.10 -53.70 -20.17
CA LEU A 36 11.24 -54.19 -19.41
C LEU A 36 12.50 -53.37 -19.76
N GLY A 37 13.27 -53.04 -18.71
CA GLY A 37 14.67 -52.64 -18.80
C GLY A 37 15.34 -52.94 -17.46
N ALA A 38 15.93 -54.13 -17.35
CA ALA A 38 16.59 -54.58 -16.13
C ALA A 38 17.97 -53.92 -15.98
N VAL A 39 18.15 -53.15 -14.91
CA VAL A 39 19.45 -52.87 -14.32
C VAL A 39 19.37 -53.30 -12.85
N ILE A 40 20.17 -54.29 -12.50
CA ILE A 40 20.34 -54.79 -11.14
C ILE A 40 20.98 -53.68 -10.30
N GLN A 41 20.24 -53.14 -9.33
CA GLN A 41 20.83 -52.37 -8.24
C GLN A 41 20.50 -53.02 -6.90
N VAL A 42 21.55 -53.47 -6.24
CA VAL A 42 21.58 -53.94 -4.86
C VAL A 42 21.12 -52.79 -3.96
N HIS A 43 19.96 -52.92 -3.31
CA HIS A 43 19.54 -52.00 -2.26
C HIS A 43 20.07 -52.51 -0.92
N ARG A 44 21.09 -51.84 -0.39
CA ARG A 44 21.41 -51.88 1.04
C ARG A 44 20.28 -51.18 1.78
N ALA A 45 19.55 -51.93 2.60
CA ALA A 45 18.62 -51.35 3.55
C ALA A 45 19.41 -50.57 4.62
N HIS A 46 19.49 -49.25 4.47
CA HIS A 46 19.82 -48.36 5.58
C HIS A 46 18.51 -48.01 6.28
N ALA A 47 18.29 -48.57 7.46
CA ALA A 47 17.33 -48.04 8.41
C ALA A 47 17.80 -46.63 8.80
N GLN A 48 17.22 -45.59 8.19
CA GLN A 48 17.39 -44.22 8.67
C GLN A 48 16.41 -44.00 9.81
N VAL A 49 16.93 -43.94 11.03
CA VAL A 49 16.23 -43.36 12.17
C VAL A 49 16.00 -41.88 11.83
N GLN A 50 14.77 -41.55 11.46
CA GLN A 50 14.38 -40.17 11.22
C GLN A 50 14.21 -39.48 12.58
N ALA A 51 15.22 -38.71 13.01
CA ALA A 51 15.12 -37.89 14.21
C ALA A 51 13.94 -36.92 14.05
N LYS A 52 12.89 -37.07 14.88
CA LYS A 52 11.84 -36.05 14.98
C LYS A 52 12.49 -34.75 15.48
N PRO A 53 12.20 -33.59 14.86
CA PRO A 53 12.63 -32.31 15.42
C PRO A 53 12.01 -32.17 16.82
N ILE A 54 12.87 -31.94 17.82
CA ILE A 54 12.45 -31.62 19.18
C ILE A 54 11.72 -30.28 19.10
N LYS A 55 10.43 -30.27 19.45
CA LYS A 55 9.71 -29.03 19.70
C LYS A 55 10.13 -28.53 21.08
N ILE A 56 11.04 -27.57 21.12
CA ILE A 56 11.39 -26.82 22.33
C ILE A 56 10.21 -25.92 22.67
N THR A 57 9.65 -26.09 23.86
CA THR A 57 8.56 -25.26 24.37
C THR A 57 9.20 -24.23 25.29
N THR A 58 9.46 -23.03 24.77
CA THR A 58 10.22 -22.00 25.48
C THR A 58 9.40 -21.39 26.63
N GLY A 59 10.01 -21.25 27.82
CA GLY A 59 9.47 -20.38 28.89
C GLY A 59 9.59 -20.86 30.34
N SER A 60 10.24 -21.99 30.65
CA SER A 60 10.43 -22.41 32.05
C SER A 60 11.76 -21.87 32.62
N PRO A 61 11.76 -21.20 33.80
CA PRO A 61 12.99 -20.82 34.49
C PRO A 61 13.68 -22.05 35.10
N MET A 62 15.02 -22.06 35.07
CA MET A 62 15.85 -23.16 35.60
C MET A 62 15.49 -23.55 37.03
N SER A 63 14.95 -24.76 37.21
CA SER A 63 14.74 -25.36 38.52
C SER A 63 16.02 -26.02 39.04
N GLN A 64 16.41 -25.73 40.29
CA GLN A 64 17.54 -26.40 40.96
C GLN A 64 17.38 -27.91 41.08
N SER A 65 16.15 -28.43 40.98
CA SER A 65 15.84 -29.86 41.09
C SER A 65 15.76 -30.60 39.76
N ALA A 66 15.93 -29.91 38.62
CA ALA A 66 15.86 -30.55 37.32
C ALA A 66 17.07 -31.48 37.12
N PRO A 67 16.85 -32.75 36.71
CA PRO A 67 17.93 -33.71 36.53
C PRO A 67 18.87 -33.27 35.39
N VAL A 68 20.17 -33.31 35.65
CA VAL A 68 21.21 -33.09 34.63
C VAL A 68 21.44 -34.40 33.90
N THR A 69 21.23 -34.40 32.58
CA THR A 69 21.56 -35.54 31.71
C THR A 69 22.90 -35.24 31.03
N PHE A 70 23.80 -36.21 30.95
CA PHE A 70 25.07 -36.01 30.26
C PHE A 70 25.44 -37.21 29.38
N GLN A 71 26.27 -36.94 28.38
CA GLN A 71 26.89 -37.92 27.50
C GLN A 71 28.37 -37.52 27.33
N ALA A 72 29.28 -38.49 27.43
CA ALA A 72 30.72 -38.28 27.23
C ALA A 72 31.36 -39.61 26.78
N ASP A 73 32.53 -39.53 26.15
CA ASP A 73 33.28 -40.71 25.70
C ASP A 73 33.89 -41.48 26.89
N THR A 74 34.37 -40.76 27.91
CA THR A 74 34.94 -41.34 29.13
C THR A 74 34.50 -40.56 30.36
N VAL A 75 34.25 -41.28 31.47
CA VAL A 75 33.91 -40.70 32.77
C VAL A 75 34.81 -41.29 33.83
N THR A 76 35.54 -40.44 34.56
CA THR A 76 36.41 -40.85 35.68
C THR A 76 35.95 -40.23 36.99
N TYR A 77 35.96 -41.04 38.06
CA TYR A 77 35.57 -40.61 39.40
C TYR A 77 36.78 -40.67 40.34
N ASP A 78 37.23 -39.51 40.83
CA ASP A 78 38.20 -39.40 41.92
C ASP A 78 37.44 -39.27 43.24
N ASN A 79 37.11 -40.41 43.86
CA ASN A 79 36.37 -40.45 45.12
C ASN A 79 37.13 -39.82 46.29
N ALA A 80 38.46 -39.78 46.26
CA ALA A 80 39.27 -39.21 47.34
C ALA A 80 39.22 -37.66 47.34
N ARG A 81 39.15 -37.06 46.14
CA ARG A 81 39.03 -35.60 45.98
C ARG A 81 37.59 -35.13 45.76
N GLY A 82 36.64 -36.04 45.51
CA GLY A 82 35.24 -35.70 45.23
C GLY A 82 35.01 -35.12 43.83
N ILE A 83 35.93 -35.36 42.89
CA ILE A 83 35.91 -34.77 41.55
C ILE A 83 35.44 -35.82 40.54
N VAL A 84 34.51 -35.44 39.67
CA VAL A 84 34.06 -36.21 38.51
C VAL A 84 34.62 -35.54 37.25
N THR A 85 35.20 -36.29 36.34
CA THR A 85 35.71 -35.75 35.07
C THR A 85 35.08 -36.48 33.90
N TRP A 86 34.43 -35.70 33.03
CA TRP A 86 33.90 -36.14 31.73
C TRP A 86 34.88 -35.70 30.65
N THR A 87 35.28 -36.61 29.76
CA THR A 87 36.26 -36.32 28.70
C THR A 87 35.79 -36.91 27.38
N GLY A 88 35.96 -36.14 26.30
CA GLY A 88 35.62 -36.53 24.93
C GLY A 88 34.14 -36.27 24.62
N ASN A 89 33.88 -35.36 23.68
CA ASN A 89 32.55 -35.01 23.18
C ASN A 89 31.48 -34.81 24.26
N VAL A 90 31.86 -34.16 25.37
CA VAL A 90 30.99 -33.98 26.53
C VAL A 90 29.81 -33.13 26.13
N GLN A 91 28.61 -33.63 26.38
CA GLN A 91 27.34 -32.94 26.18
C GLN A 91 26.52 -33.07 27.47
N ILE A 92 26.03 -31.94 27.96
CA ILE A 92 25.25 -31.85 29.20
C ILE A 92 23.97 -31.11 28.86
N TRP A 93 22.84 -31.68 29.26
CA TRP A 93 21.51 -31.12 29.11
C TRP A 93 20.89 -30.91 30.47
N GLN A 94 20.37 -29.71 30.70
CA GLN A 94 19.52 -29.41 31.85
C GLN A 94 18.39 -28.51 31.39
N GLU A 95 17.17 -29.04 31.41
CA GLU A 95 15.99 -28.39 30.81
C GLU A 95 16.25 -28.01 29.34
N ASP A 96 16.08 -26.74 28.99
CA ASP A 96 16.28 -26.20 27.64
C ASP A 96 17.73 -25.72 27.38
N HIS A 97 18.64 -25.90 28.35
CA HIS A 97 20.05 -25.52 28.20
C HIS A 97 20.89 -26.72 27.77
N VAL A 98 21.78 -26.47 26.82
CA VAL A 98 22.73 -27.49 26.32
C VAL A 98 24.14 -26.95 26.44
N LEU A 99 25.02 -27.67 27.13
CA LEU A 99 26.44 -27.38 27.21
C LEU A 99 27.22 -28.48 26.49
N ARG A 100 28.19 -28.09 25.67
CA ARG A 100 29.15 -28.98 25.02
C ARG A 100 30.56 -28.53 25.34
N ALA A 101 31.48 -29.46 25.58
CA ALA A 101 32.90 -29.18 25.80
C ALA A 101 33.78 -30.41 25.53
N ASP A 102 35.09 -30.24 25.48
CA ASP A 102 36.05 -31.35 25.34
C ASP A 102 36.24 -32.09 26.67
N THR A 103 36.34 -31.35 27.77
CA THR A 103 36.46 -31.89 29.13
C THR A 103 35.63 -31.06 30.10
N VAL A 104 34.93 -31.72 31.02
CA VAL A 104 34.20 -31.05 32.10
C VAL A 104 34.55 -31.73 33.42
N THR A 105 35.06 -30.96 34.37
CA THR A 105 35.34 -31.41 35.74
C THR A 105 34.28 -30.87 36.68
N TYR A 106 33.60 -31.75 37.43
CA TYR A 106 32.61 -31.39 38.42
C TYR A 106 33.11 -31.74 39.82
N ASP A 107 33.31 -30.73 40.66
CA ASP A 107 33.65 -30.90 42.06
C ASP A 107 32.38 -31.02 42.90
N ARG A 108 32.15 -32.19 43.49
CA ARG A 108 30.95 -32.48 44.30
C ARG A 108 30.95 -31.76 45.65
N ASN A 109 32.11 -31.32 46.14
CA ASN A 109 32.22 -30.63 47.42
C ASN A 109 31.79 -29.16 47.29
N THR A 110 32.18 -28.51 46.20
CA THR A 110 31.90 -27.09 45.93
C THR A 110 30.69 -26.88 45.03
N GLY A 111 30.28 -27.91 44.27
CA GLY A 111 29.20 -27.83 43.29
C GLY A 111 29.57 -27.08 42.01
N ILE A 112 30.87 -26.89 41.74
CA ILE A 112 31.39 -26.16 40.58
C ILE A 112 31.69 -27.14 39.44
N ALA A 113 31.18 -26.86 38.26
CA ALA A 113 31.51 -27.52 36.99
C ALA A 113 32.42 -26.62 36.16
N ALA A 114 33.64 -27.06 35.90
CA ALA A 114 34.60 -26.38 35.05
C ALA A 114 34.69 -27.10 33.69
N ALA A 115 34.28 -26.41 32.62
CA ALA A 115 34.30 -26.87 31.25
C ALA A 115 35.50 -26.27 30.49
N HIS A 116 36.27 -27.11 29.82
CA HIS A 116 37.48 -26.75 29.10
C HIS A 116 37.44 -27.25 27.65
N GLY A 117 37.85 -26.40 26.72
CA GLY A 117 38.02 -26.73 25.30
C GLY A 117 36.70 -26.76 24.54
N HIS A 118 36.62 -25.96 23.46
CA HIS A 118 35.45 -25.84 22.58
C HIS A 118 34.11 -25.75 23.33
N VAL A 119 34.07 -24.94 24.38
CA VAL A 119 32.85 -24.80 25.19
C VAL A 119 31.80 -24.10 24.36
N ALA A 120 30.63 -24.72 24.21
CA ALA A 120 29.47 -24.16 23.53
C ALA A 120 28.22 -24.38 24.38
N MET A 121 27.52 -23.30 24.71
CA MET A 121 26.30 -23.31 25.49
C MET A 121 25.15 -22.75 24.65
N VAL A 122 24.03 -23.45 24.60
CA VAL A 122 22.80 -23.01 23.92
C VAL A 122 21.79 -22.59 24.97
N GLU A 123 21.30 -21.36 24.85
CA GLU A 123 20.26 -20.77 25.71
C GLU A 123 18.85 -21.06 25.14
N PRO A 124 17.80 -20.98 25.97
CA PRO A 124 16.43 -21.30 25.56
C PRO A 124 15.86 -20.40 24.44
N ASP A 125 16.40 -19.18 24.28
CA ASP A 125 16.00 -18.25 23.22
C ASP A 125 16.70 -18.50 21.87
N GLY A 126 17.58 -19.50 21.82
CA GLY A 126 18.36 -19.87 20.63
C GLY A 126 19.71 -19.18 20.54
N THR A 127 20.08 -18.35 21.51
CA THR A 127 21.43 -17.77 21.60
C THR A 127 22.47 -18.87 21.86
N VAL A 128 23.60 -18.81 21.15
CA VAL A 128 24.71 -19.75 21.33
C VAL A 128 25.94 -19.02 21.82
N ILE A 129 26.46 -19.43 22.97
CA ILE A 129 27.63 -18.87 23.65
C ILE A 129 28.81 -19.82 23.48
N PHE A 130 29.90 -19.34 22.91
CA PHE A 130 31.16 -20.06 22.77
C PHE A 130 32.21 -19.49 23.73
N SER A 131 33.04 -20.35 24.31
CA SER A 131 34.11 -19.96 25.22
C SER A 131 35.24 -20.99 25.23
N ASP A 132 36.45 -20.57 25.60
CA ASP A 132 37.57 -21.49 25.81
C ASP A 132 37.49 -22.19 27.18
N TYR A 133 36.88 -21.52 28.16
CA TYR A 133 36.77 -21.98 29.54
C TYR A 133 35.55 -21.38 30.23
N ALA A 134 34.75 -22.24 30.88
CA ALA A 134 33.61 -21.84 31.69
C ALA A 134 33.62 -22.53 33.06
N GLU A 135 33.55 -21.76 34.13
CA GLU A 135 33.16 -22.24 35.46
C GLU A 135 31.67 -21.99 35.65
N LEU A 136 30.91 -23.02 36.03
CA LEU A 136 29.48 -22.97 36.22
C LEU A 136 29.13 -23.52 37.60
N SER A 137 28.29 -22.81 38.34
CA SER A 137 27.82 -23.24 39.66
C SER A 137 26.31 -23.03 39.80
N ASN A 138 25.74 -23.53 40.90
CA ASN A 138 24.30 -23.43 41.18
C ASN A 138 23.41 -23.93 40.04
N GLY A 139 23.84 -25.04 39.42
CA GLY A 139 23.17 -25.64 38.26
C GLY A 139 23.28 -24.78 37.01
N MET A 140 24.45 -24.22 36.69
CA MET A 140 24.73 -23.34 35.53
C MET A 140 24.12 -21.94 35.58
N ARG A 141 23.52 -21.55 36.71
CA ARG A 141 22.93 -20.20 36.86
C ARG A 141 23.99 -19.13 37.07
N ASP A 142 25.05 -19.46 37.78
CA ASP A 142 26.17 -18.59 38.01
C ASP A 142 27.37 -19.13 37.24
N GLY A 143 28.19 -18.23 36.71
CA GLY A 143 29.39 -18.68 36.03
C GLY A 143 30.35 -17.60 35.60
N ILE A 144 31.57 -18.02 35.31
CA ILE A 144 32.62 -17.18 34.75
C ILE A 144 33.09 -17.83 33.47
N MET A 145 33.05 -17.10 32.36
CA MET A 145 33.53 -17.54 31.06
C MET A 145 34.66 -16.63 30.59
N THR A 146 35.65 -17.19 29.89
CA THR A 146 36.76 -16.43 29.31
C THR A 146 36.77 -16.56 27.79
N ARG A 147 37.18 -15.50 27.08
CA ARG A 147 37.20 -15.45 25.60
C ARG A 147 35.85 -15.87 25.00
N LEU A 148 34.85 -15.03 25.22
CA LEU A 148 33.46 -15.32 24.90
C LEU A 148 33.09 -14.80 23.49
N HIS A 149 32.34 -15.63 22.75
CA HIS A 149 31.65 -15.25 21.53
C HIS A 149 30.19 -15.70 21.59
N MET A 150 29.24 -14.81 21.37
CA MET A 150 27.81 -15.09 21.35
C MET A 150 27.23 -14.85 19.96
N LEU A 151 26.41 -15.79 19.51
CA LEU A 151 25.57 -15.66 18.33
C LEU A 151 24.11 -15.61 18.79
N MET A 152 23.50 -14.45 18.65
CA MET A 152 22.12 -14.17 19.07
C MET A 152 21.15 -14.28 17.89
N THR A 153 19.86 -14.08 18.15
CA THR A 153 18.82 -14.00 17.10
C THR A 153 19.08 -12.84 16.14
N GLU A 154 18.45 -12.87 14.95
CA GLU A 154 18.65 -11.86 13.89
C GLU A 154 20.11 -11.69 13.44
N ASN A 155 20.94 -12.74 13.59
CA ASN A 155 22.35 -12.78 13.20
C ASN A 155 23.24 -11.76 13.93
N ALA A 156 22.80 -11.28 15.09
CA ALA A 156 23.60 -10.45 15.98
C ALA A 156 24.74 -11.26 16.63
N LYS A 157 25.91 -10.64 16.76
CA LYS A 157 27.13 -11.25 17.28
C LYS A 157 27.69 -10.35 18.38
N LEU A 158 28.08 -10.96 19.49
CA LEU A 158 28.73 -10.27 20.60
C LEU A 158 30.01 -11.03 20.99
N ALA A 159 31.12 -10.34 21.20
CA ALA A 159 32.35 -10.95 21.73
C ALA A 159 32.86 -10.18 22.95
N ALA A 160 33.50 -10.85 23.91
CA ALA A 160 34.05 -10.23 25.12
C ALA A 160 35.27 -11.00 25.66
N ASN A 161 36.14 -10.34 26.41
CA ASN A 161 37.32 -10.98 27.01
C ASN A 161 36.96 -11.93 28.16
N GLY A 162 35.89 -11.60 28.87
CA GLY A 162 35.32 -12.45 29.91
C GLY A 162 33.89 -12.04 30.22
N MET A 163 33.13 -12.98 30.77
CA MET A 163 31.75 -12.78 31.19
C MET A 163 31.54 -13.37 32.57
N ARG A 164 30.86 -12.62 33.44
CA ARG A 164 30.30 -13.10 34.70
C ARG A 164 28.79 -13.21 34.57
N ARG A 165 28.28 -14.43 34.64
CA ARG A 165 26.85 -14.74 34.69
C ARG A 165 26.40 -14.80 36.15
N THR A 166 25.31 -14.13 36.47
CA THR A 166 24.72 -14.11 37.82
C THR A 166 23.23 -14.47 37.75
N GLY A 167 22.84 -15.53 38.47
CA GLY A 167 21.46 -15.95 38.69
C GLY A 167 20.71 -16.45 37.45
N ALA A 168 21.41 -16.72 36.35
CA ALA A 168 20.89 -16.91 34.98
C ALA A 168 20.13 -15.71 34.43
N LYS A 169 20.39 -14.51 34.96
CA LYS A 169 19.64 -13.29 34.65
C LYS A 169 20.50 -12.19 34.06
N VAL A 170 21.70 -12.02 34.58
CA VAL A 170 22.59 -10.93 34.20
C VAL A 170 23.92 -11.49 33.72
N ASN A 171 24.33 -11.07 32.52
CA ASN A 171 25.61 -11.38 31.93
C ASN A 171 26.44 -10.09 31.87
N ASP A 172 27.43 -9.96 32.76
CA ASP A 172 28.36 -8.82 32.80
C ASP A 172 29.61 -9.16 31.99
N MET A 173 29.91 -8.37 30.96
CA MET A 173 30.91 -8.67 29.95
C MET A 173 31.96 -7.55 29.86
N ALA A 174 33.22 -7.93 30.07
CA ALA A 174 34.34 -7.00 29.98
C ALA A 174 34.88 -6.91 28.55
N ARG A 175 35.11 -5.67 28.08
CA ARG A 175 35.62 -5.33 26.75
C ARG A 175 34.78 -5.92 25.62
N ALA A 176 33.48 -5.63 25.65
CA ALA A 176 32.52 -6.20 24.72
C ALA A 176 32.55 -5.52 23.32
N VAL A 177 32.30 -6.32 22.28
CA VAL A 177 32.12 -5.88 20.89
C VAL A 177 30.83 -6.48 20.36
N TYR A 178 29.95 -5.66 19.77
CA TYR A 178 28.67 -6.08 19.21
C TYR A 178 28.54 -5.67 17.73
N THR A 179 28.01 -6.56 16.88
CA THR A 179 27.68 -6.26 15.47
C THR A 179 26.59 -7.17 14.93
N ALA A 180 25.72 -6.64 14.05
CA ALA A 180 24.77 -7.45 13.27
C ALA A 180 25.32 -7.82 11.88
N CYS A 181 26.55 -7.42 11.55
CA CYS A 181 27.18 -7.71 10.27
C CYS A 181 27.70 -9.15 10.20
N ASN A 182 27.78 -9.70 8.99
CA ASN A 182 28.57 -10.89 8.77
C ASN A 182 30.06 -10.59 8.86
N ILE A 183 30.79 -11.45 9.57
CA ILE A 183 32.25 -11.39 9.65
C ILE A 183 32.80 -12.16 8.43
N CYS A 184 33.79 -11.59 7.75
CA CYS A 184 34.34 -12.22 6.54
C CYS A 184 35.16 -13.45 6.92
N ALA A 185 34.69 -14.65 6.57
CA ALA A 185 35.40 -15.91 6.89
C ALA A 185 36.79 -16.02 6.23
N GLN A 186 36.99 -15.38 5.09
CA GLN A 186 38.28 -15.39 4.36
C GLN A 186 39.29 -14.39 4.93
N HIS A 187 38.81 -13.31 5.55
CA HIS A 187 39.60 -12.22 6.11
C HIS A 187 39.05 -11.82 7.48
N PRO A 188 39.15 -12.69 8.50
CA PRO A 188 38.62 -12.44 9.84
C PRO A 188 39.26 -11.23 10.53
N GLU A 189 40.44 -10.80 10.07
CA GLU A 189 41.14 -9.61 10.54
C GLU A 189 40.49 -8.29 10.11
N ARG A 190 39.59 -8.30 9.11
CA ARG A 190 38.93 -7.08 8.65
C ARG A 190 37.76 -6.72 9.57
N PRO A 191 37.68 -5.47 10.04
CA PRO A 191 36.55 -5.03 10.85
C PRO A 191 35.24 -5.13 10.05
N PRO A 192 34.12 -5.43 10.71
CA PRO A 192 32.80 -5.40 10.09
C PRO A 192 32.45 -3.98 9.61
N PHE A 193 31.40 -3.87 8.78
CA PHE A 193 30.94 -2.58 8.27
C PHE A 193 30.68 -1.59 9.41
N TRP A 194 30.04 -2.05 10.48
CA TRP A 194 29.93 -1.34 11.75
C TRP A 194 30.01 -2.31 12.93
N GLN A 195 30.49 -1.82 14.08
CA GLN A 195 30.45 -2.51 15.36
C GLN A 195 30.35 -1.50 16.51
N LEU A 196 29.80 -1.92 17.63
CA LEU A 196 29.86 -1.20 18.90
C LEU A 196 30.92 -1.84 19.79
N ARG A 197 31.91 -1.07 20.21
CA ARG A 197 32.98 -1.52 21.08
C ARG A 197 32.90 -0.78 22.40
N ALA A 198 32.68 -1.49 23.50
CA ALA A 198 32.44 -0.92 24.82
C ALA A 198 33.49 -1.38 25.83
N TYR A 199 33.65 -0.60 26.90
CA TYR A 199 34.50 -1.01 28.02
C TYR A 199 33.83 -2.14 28.81
N ASP A 200 32.54 -1.99 29.12
CA ASP A 200 31.69 -3.00 29.72
C ASP A 200 30.36 -3.10 28.95
N ALA A 201 29.79 -4.31 28.88
CA ALA A 201 28.42 -4.54 28.45
C ALA A 201 27.68 -5.45 29.42
N ILE A 202 26.47 -5.05 29.80
CA ILE A 202 25.60 -5.81 30.70
C ILE A 202 24.39 -6.23 29.89
N ASP A 203 24.23 -7.53 29.70
CA ASP A 203 23.04 -8.13 29.10
C ASP A 203 22.11 -8.60 30.23
N ASP A 204 20.99 -7.90 30.39
CA ASP A 204 19.91 -8.23 31.32
C ASP A 204 18.85 -9.05 30.57
N THR A 205 18.91 -10.36 30.75
CA THR A 205 18.02 -11.32 30.08
C THR A 205 16.58 -11.28 30.61
N GLU A 206 16.35 -10.74 31.80
CA GLU A 206 15.02 -10.60 32.42
C GLU A 206 14.29 -9.37 31.84
N HIS A 207 14.99 -8.24 31.74
CA HIS A 207 14.46 -7.01 31.12
C HIS A 207 14.71 -6.93 29.61
N LYS A 208 15.39 -7.93 29.03
CA LYS A 208 15.73 -8.06 27.61
C LYS A 208 16.39 -6.80 27.04
N ARG A 209 17.44 -6.36 27.70
CA ARG A 209 18.13 -5.10 27.42
C ARG A 209 19.64 -5.29 27.54
N ILE A 210 20.38 -4.70 26.61
CA ILE A 210 21.84 -4.69 26.62
C ILE A 210 22.33 -3.26 26.85
N ASP A 211 23.02 -3.04 27.96
CA ASP A 211 23.59 -1.76 28.35
C ASP A 211 25.10 -1.75 28.12
N PHE A 212 25.59 -0.76 27.37
CA PHE A 212 26.99 -0.55 27.05
C PHE A 212 27.51 0.69 27.77
N ARG A 213 28.70 0.58 28.39
CA ARG A 213 29.42 1.71 29.01
C ARG A 213 30.67 2.05 28.22
N ASP A 214 30.91 3.35 28.06
CA ASP A 214 32.02 3.90 27.28
C ASP A 214 32.11 3.26 25.88
N ALA A 215 30.97 3.29 25.17
CA ALA A 215 30.81 2.65 23.87
C ALA A 215 31.29 3.55 22.73
N TYR A 216 31.99 2.95 21.77
CA TYR A 216 32.36 3.56 20.51
C TYR A 216 31.64 2.84 19.37
N LEU A 217 30.95 3.59 18.52
CA LEU A 217 30.50 3.09 17.23
C LEU A 217 31.69 3.19 16.27
N ASP A 218 32.23 2.05 15.87
CA ASP A 218 33.26 1.96 14.86
C ASP A 218 32.60 1.66 13.50
N MET A 219 32.96 2.41 12.46
CA MET A 219 32.61 2.12 11.07
C MET A 219 33.87 1.80 10.29
N PHE A 220 33.93 0.63 9.66
CA PHE A 220 35.16 0.12 9.01
C PHE A 220 36.40 0.16 9.93
N GLY A 221 36.20 -0.03 11.24
CA GLY A 221 37.26 0.04 12.26
C GLY A 221 37.66 1.44 12.71
N ILE A 222 37.04 2.49 12.17
CA ILE A 222 37.28 3.89 12.58
C ILE A 222 36.20 4.30 13.58
N PRO A 223 36.56 4.76 14.80
CA PRO A 223 35.57 5.25 15.76
C PRO A 223 34.93 6.54 15.27
N VAL A 224 33.62 6.51 14.99
CA VAL A 224 32.86 7.66 14.47
C VAL A 224 32.01 8.38 15.51
N MET A 225 31.63 7.68 16.59
CA MET A 225 30.80 8.25 17.66
C MET A 225 31.13 7.61 19.00
N TYR A 226 31.28 8.45 20.03
CA TYR A 226 31.42 8.03 21.42
C TYR A 226 30.10 8.21 22.17
N MET A 227 29.74 7.21 22.98
CA MET A 227 28.53 7.19 23.80
C MET A 227 28.91 6.73 25.22
N PRO A 228 28.86 7.62 26.24
CA PRO A 228 29.26 7.25 27.61
C PRO A 228 28.35 6.16 28.21
N ALA A 229 27.06 6.18 27.85
CA ALA A 229 26.11 5.11 28.13
C ALA A 229 25.19 4.94 26.92
N PHE A 230 25.07 3.71 26.44
CA PHE A 230 24.18 3.36 25.34
C PHE A 230 23.41 2.10 25.68
N SER A 231 22.15 2.03 25.28
CA SER A 231 21.30 0.88 25.56
C SER A 231 20.49 0.51 24.33
N MET A 232 20.33 -0.80 24.11
CA MET A 232 19.44 -1.34 23.10
C MET A 232 18.59 -2.47 23.67
N SER A 233 17.45 -2.73 23.03
CA SER A 233 16.70 -3.96 23.24
C SER A 233 17.51 -5.17 22.75
N ASP A 234 17.38 -6.27 23.46
CA ASP A 234 17.86 -7.58 23.03
C ASP A 234 17.24 -7.92 21.64
N PRO A 235 18.03 -8.35 20.64
CA PRO A 235 17.53 -8.74 19.31
C PRO A 235 16.44 -9.82 19.32
N SER A 236 16.26 -10.58 20.41
CA SER A 236 15.18 -11.54 20.59
C SER A 236 13.81 -10.89 20.80
N VAL A 237 13.79 -9.61 21.20
CA VAL A 237 12.56 -8.87 21.47
C VAL A 237 12.06 -8.16 20.23
N LYS A 238 10.90 -8.60 19.74
CA LYS A 238 10.22 -7.95 18.63
C LYS A 238 9.59 -6.61 19.01
N ARG A 239 9.32 -6.39 20.31
CA ARG A 239 8.53 -5.24 20.80
C ARG A 239 8.81 -4.94 22.28
N GLN A 240 9.32 -3.73 22.57
CA GLN A 240 9.63 -3.28 23.94
C GLN A 240 9.43 -1.78 24.10
N SER A 241 9.04 -1.32 25.30
CA SER A 241 8.95 0.10 25.61
C SER A 241 10.34 0.74 25.71
N GLY A 242 10.51 1.93 25.16
CA GLY A 242 11.78 2.66 25.23
C GLY A 242 11.85 3.86 24.30
N PHE A 243 12.91 4.65 24.44
CA PHE A 243 13.23 5.71 23.49
C PHE A 243 13.61 5.11 22.14
N LEU A 244 12.99 5.62 21.09
CA LEU A 244 13.43 5.37 19.74
C LEU A 244 14.51 6.38 19.36
N THR A 245 15.23 6.08 18.29
CA THR A 245 16.23 6.97 17.73
C THR A 245 15.69 8.39 17.51
N PRO A 246 16.32 9.44 18.05
CA PRO A 246 15.91 10.81 17.79
C PRO A 246 16.19 11.22 16.35
N GLY A 247 15.30 12.03 15.77
CA GLY A 247 15.50 12.63 14.45
C GLY A 247 16.02 14.05 14.59
N ILE A 248 17.03 14.42 13.79
CA ILE A 248 17.61 15.78 13.78
C ILE A 248 17.50 16.31 12.37
N THR A 249 16.85 17.48 12.21
CA THR A 249 16.74 18.18 10.93
C THR A 249 17.36 19.57 11.06
N PRO A 250 18.47 19.86 10.37
CA PRO A 250 19.21 21.11 10.56
C PRO A 250 18.58 22.31 9.86
N HIS A 251 17.74 22.08 8.85
CA HIS A 251 17.13 23.15 8.08
C HIS A 251 15.74 22.77 7.58
N ASP A 252 14.74 23.50 8.07
CA ASP A 252 13.38 23.55 7.56
C ASP A 252 12.91 25.01 7.45
N ARG A 253 12.01 25.28 6.51
CA ARG A 253 11.50 26.63 6.27
C ARG A 253 10.69 27.17 7.46
N TYR A 254 9.81 26.35 8.03
CA TYR A 254 8.85 26.73 9.07
C TYR A 254 9.35 26.35 10.47
N LEU A 255 10.05 25.22 10.60
CA LEU A 255 10.59 24.73 11.87
C LEU A 255 12.05 25.17 12.11
N GLY A 256 12.78 25.62 11.10
CA GLY A 256 14.21 25.88 11.24
C GLY A 256 14.99 24.60 11.53
N ALA A 257 15.92 24.64 12.48
CA ALA A 257 16.55 23.43 12.98
C ALA A 257 15.62 22.81 14.04
N TYR A 258 15.32 21.51 13.95
CA TYR A 258 14.47 20.85 14.93
C TYR A 258 14.95 19.43 15.26
N VAL A 259 14.59 18.98 16.47
CA VAL A 259 14.86 17.63 16.98
C VAL A 259 13.56 16.97 17.38
N THR A 260 13.43 15.68 17.07
CA THR A 260 12.31 14.82 17.47
C THR A 260 12.79 13.71 18.40
N ILE A 261 12.05 13.46 19.48
CA ILE A 261 12.38 12.46 20.50
C ILE A 261 11.17 11.54 20.66
N PRO A 262 11.16 10.37 19.99
CA PRO A 262 10.07 9.42 20.10
C PRO A 262 10.30 8.46 21.27
N TYR A 263 9.25 8.17 22.03
CA TYR A 263 9.17 7.14 23.06
C TYR A 263 8.08 6.15 22.68
N TYR A 264 8.47 4.91 22.45
CA TYR A 264 7.55 3.82 22.16
C TYR A 264 7.12 3.15 23.46
N TRP A 265 5.82 2.98 23.66
CA TRP A 265 5.21 2.41 24.84
C TRP A 265 4.35 1.20 24.46
N VAL A 266 4.79 0.04 24.93
CA VAL A 266 4.07 -1.22 24.86
C VAL A 266 3.06 -1.25 26.02
N ILE A 267 1.78 -1.04 25.71
CA ILE A 267 0.71 -1.02 26.72
C ILE A 267 0.31 -2.46 27.07
N ASP A 268 -0.07 -3.25 26.07
CA ASP A 268 -0.40 -4.67 26.21
C ASP A 268 -0.05 -5.45 24.93
N LYS A 269 -0.45 -6.73 24.83
CA LYS A 269 -0.14 -7.58 23.66
C LYS A 269 -0.77 -7.11 22.34
N GLN A 270 -1.84 -6.32 22.38
CA GLN A 270 -2.63 -5.90 21.22
C GLN A 270 -2.52 -4.40 20.92
N SER A 271 -2.02 -3.58 21.85
CA SER A 271 -1.99 -2.13 21.75
C SER A 271 -0.67 -1.49 22.14
N ASP A 272 -0.26 -0.49 21.37
CA ASP A 272 0.92 0.33 21.61
C ASP A 272 0.66 1.82 21.39
N MET A 273 1.56 2.64 21.92
CA MET A 273 1.54 4.09 21.77
C MET A 273 2.96 4.60 21.54
N THR A 274 3.16 5.42 20.52
CA THR A 274 4.39 6.19 20.33
C THR A 274 4.10 7.64 20.71
N ILE A 275 4.88 8.24 21.59
CA ILE A 275 4.79 9.66 21.94
C ILE A 275 6.05 10.34 21.42
N GLN A 276 5.92 11.39 20.62
CA GLN A 276 7.04 12.09 20.01
C GLN A 276 7.00 13.57 20.37
N GLY A 277 8.02 14.02 21.10
CA GLY A 277 8.26 15.44 21.32
C GLY A 277 9.08 16.03 20.16
N LEU A 278 8.74 17.24 19.73
CA LEU A 278 9.47 18.02 18.73
C LEU A 278 9.84 19.38 19.31
N LEU A 279 11.13 19.73 19.22
CA LEU A 279 11.68 21.02 19.61
C LEU A 279 12.25 21.71 18.38
N SER A 280 11.84 22.96 18.14
CA SER A 280 12.08 23.73 16.91
C SER A 280 12.76 25.07 17.25
N THR A 281 13.58 25.61 16.34
CA THR A 281 14.22 26.93 16.53
C THR A 281 13.41 28.11 15.99
N ARG A 282 12.37 27.86 15.18
CA ARG A 282 11.54 28.93 14.57
C ARG A 282 10.10 28.99 15.07
N THR A 283 9.58 27.89 15.63
CA THR A 283 8.23 27.84 16.21
C THR A 283 8.26 27.05 17.52
N GLY A 284 7.13 27.01 18.23
CA GLY A 284 7.04 26.37 19.54
C GLY A 284 7.18 24.85 19.51
N PRO A 285 7.19 24.22 20.70
CA PRO A 285 7.27 22.76 20.81
C PRO A 285 5.97 22.10 20.36
N GLN A 286 6.09 20.87 19.83
CA GLN A 286 4.96 19.99 19.53
C GLN A 286 5.10 18.68 20.30
N VAL A 287 3.97 18.13 20.73
CA VAL A 287 3.85 16.73 21.14
C VAL A 287 2.89 16.05 20.19
N SER A 288 3.32 14.95 19.59
CA SER A 288 2.47 14.08 18.77
C SER A 288 2.44 12.67 19.34
N THR A 289 1.39 11.94 19.03
CA THR A 289 1.25 10.56 19.46
C THR A 289 0.58 9.70 18.40
N GLN A 290 1.04 8.46 18.30
CA GLN A 290 0.40 7.41 17.52
C GLN A 290 -0.03 6.28 18.46
N TYR A 291 -1.33 6.02 18.57
CA TYR A 291 -1.89 4.87 19.29
C TYR A 291 -2.41 3.83 18.29
N ARG A 292 -2.01 2.58 18.45
CA ARG A 292 -2.46 1.46 17.60
C ARG A 292 -3.03 0.36 18.47
N ASN A 293 -4.13 -0.24 18.04
CA ASN A 293 -4.75 -1.38 18.71
C ASN A 293 -5.30 -2.38 17.67
N ALA A 294 -4.93 -3.65 17.81
CA ALA A 294 -5.39 -4.76 16.99
C ALA A 294 -6.29 -5.70 17.81
N LEU A 295 -7.60 -5.49 17.72
CA LEU A 295 -8.63 -6.28 18.39
C LEU A 295 -8.99 -7.53 17.56
N ASN A 296 -9.57 -8.55 18.20
CA ASN A 296 -10.02 -9.77 17.50
C ASN A 296 -11.02 -9.51 16.35
N PHE A 297 -11.76 -8.41 16.45
CA PHE A 297 -12.80 -8.03 15.49
C PHE A 297 -12.44 -6.78 14.68
N GLY A 298 -11.27 -6.18 14.86
CA GLY A 298 -11.00 -4.90 14.23
C GLY A 298 -9.64 -4.27 14.54
N THR A 299 -9.38 -3.12 13.94
CA THR A 299 -8.15 -2.36 14.11
C THR A 299 -8.47 -0.89 14.36
N LEU A 300 -7.66 -0.25 15.20
CA LEU A 300 -7.71 1.17 15.52
C LEU A 300 -6.32 1.77 15.40
N ASN A 301 -6.19 2.89 14.70
CA ASN A 301 -4.97 3.67 14.58
C ASN A 301 -5.33 5.15 14.75
N ILE A 302 -4.79 5.79 15.77
CA ILE A 302 -5.02 7.21 16.07
C ILE A 302 -3.68 7.92 16.04
N LEU A 303 -3.54 8.91 15.18
CA LEU A 303 -2.43 9.85 15.18
C LEU A 303 -2.98 11.22 15.62
N ALA A 304 -2.39 11.83 16.63
CA ALA A 304 -2.79 13.15 17.10
C ALA A 304 -1.58 14.00 17.41
N GLY A 305 -1.70 15.31 17.25
CA GLY A 305 -0.63 16.25 17.56
C GLY A 305 -1.17 17.55 18.12
N LEU A 306 -0.40 18.16 19.02
CA LEU A 306 -0.64 19.47 19.58
C LEU A 306 0.66 20.26 19.61
N ALA A 307 0.62 21.51 19.18
CA ALA A 307 1.77 22.42 19.28
C ALA A 307 1.33 23.84 19.63
N TYR A 308 2.30 24.64 20.03
CA TYR A 308 2.14 26.08 20.11
C TYR A 308 2.76 26.73 18.87
N ASP A 309 1.97 27.01 17.84
CA ASP A 309 2.46 27.61 16.61
C ASP A 309 2.64 29.13 16.77
N THR A 310 3.86 29.61 16.57
CA THR A 310 4.18 31.05 16.57
C THR A 310 4.31 31.64 15.17
N ASN A 311 4.22 30.81 14.12
CA ASN A 311 4.29 31.30 12.76
C ASN A 311 3.05 32.12 12.44
N ARG A 312 3.25 33.16 11.63
CA ARG A 312 2.19 34.03 11.13
C ARG A 312 2.23 34.01 9.62
N GLN A 313 1.14 33.62 8.98
CA GLN A 313 1.08 33.63 7.53
C GLN A 313 0.84 35.07 7.04
N GLY A 314 1.67 35.52 6.10
CA GLY A 314 1.46 36.74 5.34
C GLY A 314 0.47 36.55 4.19
N SER A 315 -0.15 37.63 3.74
CA SER A 315 -1.04 37.61 2.58
C SER A 315 -0.31 37.10 1.33
N TYR A 316 -0.99 36.27 0.52
CA TYR A 316 -0.46 35.75 -0.74
C TYR A 316 -1.51 35.81 -1.84
N VAL A 317 -1.07 35.87 -3.10
CA VAL A 317 -1.96 35.83 -4.26
C VAL A 317 -2.14 34.38 -4.72
N ASN A 318 -3.39 33.93 -4.81
CA ASN A 318 -3.72 32.57 -5.24
C ASN A 318 -3.64 32.41 -6.77
N THR A 319 -3.91 31.20 -7.28
CA THR A 319 -3.90 30.86 -8.72
C THR A 319 -4.87 31.72 -9.55
N PHE A 320 -5.90 32.29 -8.93
CA PHE A 320 -6.90 33.14 -9.60
C PHE A 320 -6.55 34.62 -9.58
N GLY A 321 -5.41 35.02 -9.02
CA GLY A 321 -5.03 36.42 -8.87
C GLY A 321 -5.69 37.12 -7.68
N ASN A 322 -6.38 36.38 -6.81
CA ASN A 322 -7.03 36.93 -5.62
C ASN A 322 -6.05 36.91 -4.43
N THR A 323 -5.97 38.05 -3.74
CA THR A 323 -5.24 38.18 -2.48
C THR A 323 -5.97 37.38 -1.40
N THR A 324 -5.34 36.31 -0.91
CA THR A 324 -5.79 35.52 0.23
C THR A 324 -5.21 36.14 1.51
N GLY A 325 -6.10 36.50 2.44
CA GLY A 325 -5.74 37.22 3.66
C GLY A 325 -4.86 36.40 4.61
N THR A 326 -4.30 37.09 5.61
CA THR A 326 -3.62 36.48 6.75
C THR A 326 -4.65 35.80 7.64
N SER A 327 -4.66 34.48 7.70
CA SER A 327 -5.23 33.75 8.84
C SER A 327 -4.39 34.09 10.06
N ASP A 328 -4.96 34.73 11.09
CA ASP A 328 -4.31 34.88 12.41
C ASP A 328 -4.36 33.55 13.18
N GLU A 329 -4.08 32.46 12.47
CA GLU A 329 -4.11 31.09 12.96
C GLU A 329 -2.74 30.83 13.62
N HIS A 330 -2.55 31.36 14.83
CA HIS A 330 -1.39 31.08 15.68
C HIS A 330 -1.83 30.70 17.10
N GLY A 331 -0.92 30.15 17.90
CA GLY A 331 -1.17 29.69 19.26
C GLY A 331 -1.35 28.18 19.35
N ILE A 332 -2.23 27.70 20.23
CA ILE A 332 -2.42 26.25 20.43
C ILE A 332 -3.17 25.68 19.23
N GLN A 333 -2.50 24.79 18.50
CA GLN A 333 -3.00 24.15 17.29
C GLN A 333 -2.78 22.64 17.35
N GLY A 334 -3.57 21.90 16.58
CA GLY A 334 -3.58 20.45 16.66
C GLY A 334 -4.23 19.74 15.49
N TYR A 335 -4.03 18.43 15.44
CA TYR A 335 -4.69 17.55 14.49
C TYR A 335 -5.05 16.22 15.16
N ILE A 336 -6.03 15.53 14.60
CA ILE A 336 -6.38 14.15 14.92
C ILE A 336 -6.76 13.40 13.64
N PHE A 337 -6.04 12.31 13.38
CA PHE A 337 -6.32 11.32 12.34
C PHE A 337 -6.62 9.98 13.00
N ALA A 338 -7.85 9.51 12.89
CA ALA A 338 -8.28 8.26 13.49
C ALA A 338 -8.87 7.33 12.43
N GLN A 339 -8.31 6.14 12.30
CA GLN A 339 -8.80 5.08 11.43
C GLN A 339 -9.23 3.91 12.29
N ALA A 340 -10.50 3.53 12.19
CA ALA A 340 -11.10 2.42 12.89
C ALA A 340 -11.86 1.54 11.90
N GLN A 341 -11.73 0.22 12.05
CA GLN A 341 -12.50 -0.76 11.30
C GLN A 341 -12.88 -1.91 12.22
N ALA A 342 -14.14 -2.30 12.24
CA ALA A 342 -14.67 -3.39 13.05
C ALA A 342 -15.60 -4.29 12.22
N SER A 343 -15.32 -5.58 12.22
CA SER A 343 -16.22 -6.61 11.70
C SER A 343 -17.28 -6.91 12.75
N ILE A 344 -18.52 -6.49 12.49
CA ILE A 344 -19.65 -6.71 13.41
C ILE A 344 -20.13 -8.16 13.27
N THR A 345 -20.24 -8.64 12.04
CA THR A 345 -20.54 -10.04 11.71
C THR A 345 -19.68 -10.47 10.52
N ARG A 346 -19.86 -11.70 10.03
CA ARG A 346 -19.20 -12.15 8.78
C ARG A 346 -19.66 -11.38 7.54
N ALA A 347 -20.83 -10.75 7.61
CA ALA A 347 -21.44 -10.03 6.49
C ALA A 347 -21.45 -8.51 6.69
N TRP A 348 -21.22 -8.01 7.91
CA TRP A 348 -21.32 -6.58 8.23
C TRP A 348 -20.05 -6.04 8.85
N ARG A 349 -19.64 -4.87 8.36
CA ARG A 349 -18.46 -4.12 8.79
C ARG A 349 -18.83 -2.67 9.04
N ALA A 350 -18.33 -2.12 10.14
CA ALA A 350 -18.35 -0.68 10.38
C ALA A 350 -16.93 -0.12 10.38
N GLY A 351 -16.81 1.16 10.04
CA GLY A 351 -15.53 1.85 10.13
C GLY A 351 -15.68 3.35 10.20
N ALA A 352 -14.60 4.00 10.58
CA ALA A 352 -14.48 5.45 10.65
C ALA A 352 -13.07 5.86 10.21
N ASN A 353 -12.98 6.90 9.40
CA ASN A 353 -11.76 7.62 9.11
C ASN A 353 -12.02 9.08 9.45
N ILE A 354 -11.50 9.57 10.57
CA ILE A 354 -11.71 10.93 11.05
C ILE A 354 -10.41 11.69 10.84
N ASN A 355 -10.42 12.71 10.00
CA ASN A 355 -9.27 13.57 9.75
C ASN A 355 -9.65 15.03 10.01
N LEU A 356 -9.09 15.59 11.08
CA LEU A 356 -9.38 16.94 11.53
C LEU A 356 -8.08 17.66 11.87
N ALA A 357 -8.00 18.93 11.52
CA ALA A 357 -6.92 19.83 11.94
C ALA A 357 -7.51 21.17 12.40
N THR A 358 -6.79 21.90 13.25
CA THR A 358 -7.19 23.26 13.63
C THR A 358 -7.06 24.25 12.48
N SER A 359 -6.06 24.04 11.60
CA SER A 359 -5.78 24.89 10.45
C SER A 359 -4.95 24.17 9.39
N ALA A 360 -5.04 24.66 8.15
CA ALA A 360 -4.16 24.23 7.07
C ALA A 360 -2.71 24.73 7.29
N ASP A 361 -2.55 25.88 7.94
CA ASP A 361 -1.26 26.44 8.32
C ASP A 361 -0.52 25.53 9.31
N TYR A 362 -1.20 25.04 10.34
CA TYR A 362 -0.60 24.11 11.30
C TYR A 362 -0.02 22.87 10.62
N MET A 363 -0.83 22.28 9.75
CA MET A 363 -0.50 21.09 8.98
C MET A 363 0.77 21.30 8.14
N ARG A 364 0.90 22.49 7.53
CA ARG A 364 2.08 22.90 6.76
C ARG A 364 3.30 23.09 7.63
N ASP A 365 3.13 23.89 8.68
CA ASP A 365 4.22 24.45 9.47
C ASP A 365 4.91 23.37 10.31
N TYR A 366 4.13 22.40 10.81
CA TYR A 366 4.63 21.23 11.54
C TYR A 366 4.82 19.98 10.68
N ARG A 367 4.79 20.11 9.35
CA ARG A 367 5.00 18.98 8.40
C ARG A 367 4.10 17.77 8.70
N VAL A 368 2.86 18.03 9.07
CA VAL A 368 1.92 16.96 9.39
C VAL A 368 1.59 16.18 8.12
N SER A 369 1.69 14.85 8.22
CA SER A 369 1.40 13.94 7.11
C SER A 369 -0.01 14.21 6.55
N GLY A 370 -0.13 14.34 5.23
CA GLY A 370 -1.39 14.67 4.56
C GLY A 370 -1.48 16.12 4.09
N TYR A 371 -0.64 17.03 4.61
CA TYR A 371 -0.48 18.34 4.00
C TYR A 371 0.03 18.22 2.55
N GLY A 372 -0.52 19.05 1.65
CA GLY A 372 -0.30 18.96 0.20
C GLY A 372 -1.44 18.25 -0.55
N GLN A 373 -2.34 17.56 0.16
CA GLN A 373 -3.66 17.23 -0.37
C GLN A 373 -4.54 18.48 -0.41
N GLU A 374 -5.60 18.46 -1.23
CA GLU A 374 -6.53 19.60 -1.35
C GLU A 374 -7.45 19.74 -0.13
N MET A 375 -7.82 18.60 0.48
CA MET A 375 -8.73 18.53 1.62
C MET A 375 -8.43 17.32 2.51
N LEU A 376 -8.76 17.42 3.79
CA LEU A 376 -8.90 16.30 4.71
C LEU A 376 -10.32 15.73 4.56
N THR A 377 -10.42 14.42 4.34
CA THR A 377 -11.71 13.73 4.23
C THR A 377 -11.98 12.94 5.51
N SER A 378 -13.14 13.14 6.10
CA SER A 378 -13.64 12.36 7.22
C SER A 378 -14.88 11.56 6.80
N ASN A 379 -14.96 10.28 7.17
CA ASN A 379 -16.16 9.49 6.98
C ASN A 379 -16.40 8.46 8.09
N VAL A 380 -17.66 8.13 8.31
CA VAL A 380 -18.10 7.01 9.17
C VAL A 380 -19.08 6.18 8.37
N TYR A 381 -18.95 4.86 8.40
CA TYR A 381 -19.73 3.97 7.56
C TYR A 381 -20.11 2.66 8.24
N LEU A 382 -21.23 2.12 7.79
CA LEU A 382 -21.69 0.75 8.03
C LEU A 382 -21.97 0.12 6.66
N GLU A 383 -21.37 -1.04 6.39
CA GLU A 383 -21.56 -1.76 5.13
C GLU A 383 -21.82 -3.25 5.32
N GLY A 384 -22.60 -3.81 4.41
CA GLY A 384 -23.07 -5.17 4.40
C GLY A 384 -22.81 -5.84 3.06
N PHE A 385 -22.40 -7.12 3.12
CA PHE A 385 -22.07 -7.94 1.97
C PHE A 385 -22.97 -9.17 1.92
N GLY A 386 -23.57 -9.43 0.75
CA GLY A 386 -24.36 -10.62 0.46
C GLY A 386 -24.03 -11.20 -0.91
N THR A 387 -24.72 -12.28 -1.29
CA THR A 387 -24.48 -12.91 -2.61
C THR A 387 -25.04 -12.03 -3.71
N GLY A 388 -24.15 -11.34 -4.43
CA GLY A 388 -24.54 -10.38 -5.46
C GLY A 388 -25.19 -9.12 -4.90
N SER A 389 -25.09 -8.83 -3.60
CA SER A 389 -25.67 -7.63 -2.99
C SER A 389 -24.66 -6.90 -2.12
N TYR A 390 -24.65 -5.58 -2.20
CA TYR A 390 -23.84 -4.69 -1.36
C TYR A 390 -24.73 -3.57 -0.83
N SER A 391 -24.59 -3.24 0.44
CA SER A 391 -25.30 -2.13 1.08
C SER A 391 -24.34 -1.31 1.92
N ARG A 392 -24.46 0.01 1.90
CA ARG A 392 -23.64 0.93 2.68
C ARG A 392 -24.47 2.13 3.11
N VAL A 393 -24.38 2.48 4.39
CA VAL A 393 -24.80 3.78 4.91
C VAL A 393 -23.55 4.48 5.42
N ASP A 394 -23.31 5.71 4.98
CA ASP A 394 -22.19 6.50 5.45
C ASP A 394 -22.50 8.00 5.58
N ALA A 395 -21.64 8.68 6.33
CA ALA A 395 -21.59 10.12 6.45
C ALA A 395 -20.17 10.58 6.08
N GLN A 396 -20.06 11.67 5.32
CA GLN A 396 -18.79 12.25 4.88
C GLN A 396 -18.73 13.75 5.17
N ALA A 397 -17.55 14.22 5.54
CA ALA A 397 -17.27 15.63 5.77
C ALA A 397 -15.86 15.95 5.25
N TYR A 398 -15.64 17.18 4.81
CA TYR A 398 -14.37 17.61 4.24
C TYR A 398 -13.89 18.90 4.90
N GLN A 399 -12.58 19.04 5.05
CA GLN A 399 -11.92 20.25 5.53
C GLN A 399 -10.85 20.67 4.51
N GLY A 400 -10.89 21.90 4.03
CA GLY A 400 -9.98 22.42 3.01
C GLY A 400 -8.57 22.62 3.57
N LEU A 401 -7.57 22.21 2.80
CA LEU A 401 -6.15 22.46 3.08
C LEU A 401 -5.54 23.50 2.15
N ASN A 402 -6.29 23.93 1.14
CA ASN A 402 -5.92 24.98 0.20
C ASN A 402 -6.83 26.19 0.37
N GLN A 403 -6.61 26.97 1.43
CA GLN A 403 -7.46 28.11 1.80
C GLN A 403 -7.56 29.21 0.73
N GLY A 404 -6.62 29.24 -0.24
CA GLY A 404 -6.68 30.17 -1.36
C GLY A 404 -7.69 29.78 -2.44
N VAL A 405 -8.12 28.53 -2.49
CA VAL A 405 -9.02 28.00 -3.54
C VAL A 405 -10.30 27.40 -2.95
N ILE A 406 -10.18 26.73 -1.81
CA ILE A 406 -11.24 25.95 -1.18
C ILE A 406 -11.59 26.61 0.14
N ARG A 407 -12.88 26.89 0.35
CA ARG A 407 -13.41 27.43 1.61
C ARG A 407 -14.23 26.36 2.32
N ASP A 408 -14.01 26.20 3.62
CA ASP A 408 -14.70 25.16 4.41
C ASP A 408 -16.23 25.32 4.42
N ASN A 409 -16.75 26.54 4.31
CA ASN A 409 -18.18 26.78 4.24
C ASN A 409 -18.83 26.37 2.90
N GLU A 410 -18.03 26.17 1.85
CA GLU A 410 -18.45 25.69 0.52
C GLU A 410 -18.32 24.17 0.36
N LEU A 411 -17.60 23.52 1.28
CA LEU A 411 -17.44 22.07 1.27
C LEU A 411 -18.71 21.36 1.77
N PRO A 412 -19.09 20.23 1.13
CA PRO A 412 -20.30 19.52 1.51
C PRO A 412 -20.13 18.68 2.77
N TRP A 413 -21.21 18.63 3.54
CA TRP A 413 -21.48 17.58 4.50
C TRP A 413 -22.46 16.60 3.85
N VAL A 414 -22.02 15.36 3.63
CA VAL A 414 -22.84 14.31 3.00
C VAL A 414 -23.37 13.39 4.09
N LEU A 415 -24.59 13.60 4.58
CA LEU A 415 -25.15 12.76 5.64
C LEU A 415 -26.68 12.78 5.72
N PRO A 416 -27.37 11.62 5.70
CA PRO A 416 -26.82 10.31 5.36
C PRO A 416 -26.57 10.16 3.87
N ARG A 417 -25.64 9.30 3.49
CA ARG A 417 -25.52 8.69 2.15
C ARG A 417 -25.84 7.22 2.26
N TYR A 418 -26.75 6.73 1.44
CA TYR A 418 -27.08 5.32 1.30
C TYR A 418 -26.68 4.85 -0.09
N THR A 419 -26.08 3.67 -0.16
CA THR A 419 -25.74 3.02 -1.42
C THR A 419 -26.17 1.56 -1.34
N TYR A 420 -26.87 1.08 -2.36
CA TYR A 420 -27.17 -0.32 -2.51
C TYR A 420 -26.96 -0.74 -3.96
N SER A 421 -26.31 -1.89 -4.13
CA SER A 421 -26.03 -2.49 -5.42
C SER A 421 -26.43 -3.95 -5.37
N TYR A 422 -27.13 -4.41 -6.39
CA TYR A 422 -27.54 -5.79 -6.55
C TYR A 422 -27.24 -6.25 -7.97
N PHE A 423 -26.68 -7.45 -8.08
CA PHE A 423 -26.40 -8.14 -9.34
C PHE A 423 -27.00 -9.55 -9.29
N GLY A 424 -28.02 -9.76 -10.10
CA GLY A 424 -28.78 -10.99 -10.14
C GLY A 424 -28.15 -12.12 -10.98
N GLN A 425 -28.74 -13.29 -10.85
CA GLN A 425 -28.47 -14.42 -11.75
C GLN A 425 -29.22 -14.24 -13.08
N PRO A 426 -28.83 -14.97 -14.16
CA PRO A 426 -29.60 -15.00 -15.39
C PRO A 426 -31.07 -15.39 -15.14
N ASP A 427 -31.99 -14.63 -15.72
CA ASP A 427 -33.41 -14.95 -15.76
C ASP A 427 -33.73 -16.01 -16.84
N ALA A 428 -35.02 -16.34 -16.99
CA ALA A 428 -35.50 -17.31 -17.97
C ALA A 428 -35.22 -16.89 -19.44
N TRP A 429 -34.95 -15.61 -19.69
CA TRP A 429 -34.66 -15.05 -21.00
C TRP A 429 -33.14 -14.95 -21.26
N GLY A 430 -32.32 -15.33 -20.27
CA GLY A 430 -30.86 -15.26 -20.31
C GLY A 430 -30.30 -13.88 -20.01
N GLY A 431 -31.14 -12.93 -19.58
CA GLY A 431 -30.70 -11.60 -19.17
C GLY A 431 -30.38 -11.54 -17.68
N ARG A 432 -29.56 -10.58 -17.26
CA ARG A 432 -29.22 -10.36 -15.85
C ARG A 432 -29.69 -8.98 -15.42
N LEU A 433 -30.45 -8.93 -14.33
CA LEU A 433 -30.86 -7.68 -13.69
C LEU A 433 -29.76 -7.20 -12.74
N ALA A 434 -29.42 -5.93 -12.85
CA ALA A 434 -28.68 -5.17 -11.85
C ALA A 434 -29.53 -3.98 -11.37
N VAL A 435 -29.42 -3.67 -10.09
CA VAL A 435 -30.12 -2.57 -9.43
C VAL A 435 -29.10 -1.79 -8.62
N ASP A 436 -28.97 -0.49 -8.89
CA ASP A 436 -28.07 0.39 -8.16
C ASP A 436 -28.83 1.63 -7.68
N THR A 437 -28.59 2.04 -6.44
CA THR A 437 -29.19 3.23 -5.81
C THR A 437 -28.13 3.93 -4.98
N THR A 438 -28.02 5.25 -5.13
CA THR A 438 -27.16 6.13 -4.33
C THR A 438 -27.94 7.37 -3.95
N ASP A 439 -28.44 7.34 -2.73
CA ASP A 439 -29.28 8.37 -2.15
C ASP A 439 -28.49 9.16 -1.13
N PHE A 440 -28.66 10.48 -1.08
CA PHE A 440 -27.93 11.29 -0.11
C PHE A 440 -28.66 12.56 0.28
N TYR A 441 -28.22 13.13 1.39
CA TYR A 441 -28.38 14.55 1.70
C TYR A 441 -27.01 15.22 1.73
N VAL A 442 -26.84 16.24 0.89
CA VAL A 442 -25.69 17.14 0.87
C VAL A 442 -26.11 18.49 1.45
N TYR A 443 -25.39 18.92 2.48
CA TYR A 443 -25.58 20.21 3.12
C TYR A 443 -24.30 21.07 2.99
N ARG A 444 -24.47 22.36 2.69
CA ARG A 444 -23.40 23.36 2.70
C ARG A 444 -23.83 24.57 3.51
N ALA A 445 -22.89 25.20 4.22
CA ALA A 445 -23.16 26.47 4.89
C ALA A 445 -23.30 27.62 3.87
N SER A 446 -22.54 27.55 2.78
CA SER A 446 -22.59 28.45 1.62
C SER A 446 -22.53 27.62 0.34
N GLY A 447 -23.61 27.56 -0.43
CA GLY A 447 -23.69 26.75 -1.64
C GLY A 447 -25.01 26.00 -1.77
N VAL A 448 -25.15 25.28 -2.88
CA VAL A 448 -26.30 24.40 -3.12
C VAL A 448 -26.32 23.29 -2.07
N SER A 449 -27.48 23.04 -1.48
CA SER A 449 -27.74 21.81 -0.71
C SER A 449 -28.74 20.97 -1.49
N ASP A 450 -28.56 19.66 -1.52
CA ASP A 450 -29.35 18.73 -2.31
C ASP A 450 -29.75 17.47 -1.53
N GLN A 451 -30.97 17.01 -1.74
CA GLN A 451 -31.45 15.70 -1.31
C GLN A 451 -31.76 14.90 -2.56
N ARG A 452 -30.98 13.86 -2.82
CA ARG A 452 -31.14 13.01 -4.00
C ARG A 452 -31.64 11.63 -3.62
N GLY A 453 -32.67 11.18 -4.32
CA GLY A 453 -33.05 9.77 -4.42
C GLY A 453 -32.83 9.28 -5.84
N GLN A 454 -32.05 8.23 -6.06
CA GLN A 454 -31.65 7.76 -7.39
C GLN A 454 -31.91 6.26 -7.54
N LEU A 455 -32.39 5.82 -8.70
CA LEU A 455 -32.60 4.41 -9.02
C LEU A 455 -32.11 4.13 -10.43
N SER A 456 -31.14 3.21 -10.52
CA SER A 456 -30.64 2.62 -11.75
C SER A 456 -31.11 1.17 -11.86
N LEU A 457 -31.77 0.84 -12.96
CA LEU A 457 -32.10 -0.54 -13.32
C LEU A 457 -31.38 -0.86 -14.62
N ASN A 458 -30.68 -1.99 -14.64
CA ASN A 458 -29.97 -2.45 -15.83
C ASN A 458 -30.29 -3.92 -16.09
N TRP A 459 -30.77 -4.23 -17.27
CA TRP A 459 -31.00 -5.60 -17.71
C TRP A 459 -30.17 -5.90 -18.95
N ASP A 460 -29.17 -6.77 -18.76
CA ASP A 460 -28.19 -7.11 -19.78
C ASP A 460 -28.40 -8.53 -20.30
N ARG A 461 -28.66 -8.67 -21.59
CA ARG A 461 -28.81 -9.96 -22.27
C ARG A 461 -27.74 -10.16 -23.34
N PRO A 462 -26.70 -10.96 -23.06
CA PRO A 462 -25.73 -11.38 -24.07
C PRO A 462 -26.30 -12.52 -24.93
N PHE A 463 -26.08 -12.46 -26.25
CA PHE A 463 -26.40 -13.54 -27.17
C PHE A 463 -25.41 -13.56 -28.35
N ARG A 464 -25.40 -14.65 -29.11
CA ARG A 464 -24.52 -14.81 -30.29
C ARG A 464 -25.31 -15.31 -31.47
N ASN A 465 -24.86 -14.99 -32.68
CA ASN A 465 -25.44 -15.52 -33.91
C ASN A 465 -24.50 -16.53 -34.60
N HIS A 466 -24.96 -17.09 -35.73
CA HIS A 466 -24.20 -18.06 -36.52
C HIS A 466 -22.95 -17.48 -37.19
N LEU A 467 -22.85 -16.15 -37.30
CA LEU A 467 -21.69 -15.45 -37.88
C LEU A 467 -20.56 -15.23 -36.85
N GLY A 468 -20.73 -15.69 -35.60
CA GLY A 468 -19.76 -15.49 -34.52
C GLY A 468 -19.80 -14.09 -33.90
N GLN A 469 -20.79 -13.26 -34.26
CA GLN A 469 -20.98 -11.95 -33.64
C GLN A 469 -21.52 -12.12 -32.22
N LEU A 470 -20.92 -11.37 -31.30
CA LEU A 470 -21.34 -11.26 -29.91
C LEU A 470 -22.21 -10.02 -29.77
N TRP A 471 -23.46 -10.22 -29.39
CA TRP A 471 -24.44 -9.17 -29.20
C TRP A 471 -24.77 -9.00 -27.73
N LYS A 472 -24.96 -7.77 -27.29
CA LYS A 472 -25.45 -7.42 -25.96
C LYS A 472 -26.62 -6.46 -26.11
N LEU A 473 -27.82 -6.92 -25.77
CA LEU A 473 -28.99 -6.07 -25.60
C LEU A 473 -29.01 -5.57 -24.15
N THR A 474 -29.09 -4.26 -23.97
CA THR A 474 -29.19 -3.63 -22.67
C THR A 474 -30.47 -2.81 -22.62
N LEU A 475 -31.30 -3.08 -21.62
CA LEU A 475 -32.41 -2.22 -21.21
C LEU A 475 -32.00 -1.54 -19.92
N HIS A 476 -31.88 -0.22 -19.96
CA HIS A 476 -31.41 0.57 -18.84
C HIS A 476 -32.43 1.65 -18.50
N LEU A 477 -32.67 1.87 -17.23
CA LEU A 477 -33.50 2.96 -16.73
C LEU A 477 -32.71 3.68 -15.65
N GLU A 478 -32.42 4.94 -15.90
CA GLU A 478 -31.81 5.82 -14.92
C GLU A 478 -32.87 6.82 -14.44
N SER A 479 -33.02 6.99 -13.14
CA SER A 479 -33.96 7.96 -12.57
C SER A 479 -33.40 8.61 -11.33
N ALA A 480 -33.67 9.90 -11.16
CA ALA A 480 -33.30 10.63 -9.97
C ALA A 480 -34.34 11.69 -9.64
N ILE A 481 -34.60 11.88 -8.35
CA ILE A 481 -35.37 13.00 -7.81
C ILE A 481 -34.48 13.80 -6.86
N HIS A 482 -34.54 15.11 -7.00
CA HIS A 482 -33.74 16.07 -6.26
C HIS A 482 -34.65 17.03 -5.53
N ARG A 483 -34.28 17.37 -4.30
CA ARG A 483 -34.84 18.50 -3.57
C ARG A 483 -33.69 19.40 -3.18
N ALA A 484 -33.46 20.42 -4.00
CA ALA A 484 -32.36 21.35 -3.87
C ALA A 484 -32.81 22.69 -3.26
N THR A 485 -31.90 23.34 -2.53
CA THR A 485 -32.05 24.71 -2.04
C THR A 485 -30.86 25.56 -2.45
N SER A 486 -31.07 26.87 -2.60
CA SER A 486 -30.00 27.82 -2.93
C SER A 486 -29.32 27.55 -4.28
N LEU A 487 -30.07 27.09 -5.29
CA LEU A 487 -29.55 26.81 -6.65
C LEU A 487 -28.82 28.00 -7.30
N ASN A 488 -29.09 29.23 -6.84
CA ASN A 488 -28.40 30.46 -7.26
C ASN A 488 -26.97 30.62 -6.71
N GLN A 489 -26.49 29.68 -5.88
CA GLN A 489 -25.14 29.66 -5.31
C GLN A 489 -24.24 28.60 -5.99
N GLN A 490 -22.96 28.54 -5.60
CA GLN A 490 -21.99 27.55 -6.10
C GLN A 490 -22.46 26.11 -5.83
N PRO A 491 -22.24 25.15 -6.75
CA PRO A 491 -21.58 25.29 -8.06
C PRO A 491 -22.50 25.60 -9.24
N ILE A 492 -23.81 25.80 -9.00
CA ILE A 492 -24.83 25.85 -10.08
C ILE A 492 -25.09 27.27 -10.59
N TYR A 493 -25.19 28.24 -9.68
CA TYR A 493 -25.49 29.65 -9.97
C TYR A 493 -26.74 29.85 -10.84
N ALA A 494 -27.77 29.04 -10.65
CA ALA A 494 -29.01 29.13 -11.42
C ALA A 494 -29.62 30.55 -11.35
N PRO A 495 -30.11 31.11 -12.47
CA PRO A 495 -30.78 32.41 -12.50
C PRO A 495 -32.22 32.28 -11.97
N THR A 496 -32.37 31.81 -10.74
CA THR A 496 -33.66 31.60 -10.05
C THR A 496 -33.68 32.34 -8.73
N THR A 497 -34.85 32.88 -8.39
CA THR A 497 -35.13 33.47 -7.07
C THR A 497 -35.79 32.46 -6.13
N THR A 498 -36.14 31.26 -6.63
CA THR A 498 -36.79 30.22 -5.84
C THR A 498 -35.82 29.64 -4.82
N ARG A 499 -36.19 29.70 -3.53
CA ARG A 499 -35.37 29.20 -2.43
C ARG A 499 -35.21 27.68 -2.41
N GLN A 500 -36.24 26.95 -2.82
CA GLN A 500 -36.28 25.48 -2.83
C GLN A 500 -36.97 24.98 -4.09
N GLN A 501 -36.40 23.96 -4.73
CA GLN A 501 -36.95 23.36 -5.93
C GLN A 501 -36.91 21.84 -5.84
N ILE A 502 -37.96 21.18 -6.32
CA ILE A 502 -37.99 19.73 -6.53
C ILE A 502 -37.94 19.48 -8.02
N THR A 503 -36.94 18.72 -8.46
CA THR A 503 -36.78 18.33 -9.87
C THR A 503 -36.53 16.85 -9.97
N GLY A 504 -36.91 16.25 -11.09
CA GLY A 504 -36.64 14.85 -11.35
C GLY A 504 -36.28 14.63 -12.80
N GLN A 505 -35.51 13.58 -13.04
CA GLN A 505 -35.14 13.11 -14.36
C GLN A 505 -35.35 11.61 -14.44
N VAL A 506 -35.82 11.14 -15.60
CA VAL A 506 -35.98 9.72 -15.91
C VAL A 506 -35.52 9.52 -17.34
N LEU A 507 -34.54 8.64 -17.54
CA LEU A 507 -33.96 8.35 -18.84
C LEU A 507 -34.03 6.84 -19.12
N PRO A 508 -35.11 6.36 -19.76
CA PRO A 508 -35.14 5.02 -20.31
C PRO A 508 -34.20 4.95 -21.51
N THR A 509 -33.38 3.92 -21.56
CA THR A 509 -32.36 3.72 -22.58
C THR A 509 -32.39 2.28 -23.08
N VAL A 510 -32.39 2.12 -24.40
CA VAL A 510 -32.19 0.82 -25.06
C VAL A 510 -30.88 0.88 -25.81
N ALA A 511 -29.98 -0.05 -25.54
CA ALA A 511 -28.71 -0.15 -26.24
C ALA A 511 -28.52 -1.55 -26.83
N LEU A 512 -28.03 -1.60 -28.06
CA LEU A 512 -27.63 -2.84 -28.71
C LEU A 512 -26.17 -2.70 -29.13
N LYS A 513 -25.30 -3.50 -28.53
CA LYS A 513 -23.87 -3.55 -28.83
C LYS A 513 -23.53 -4.83 -29.57
N MET A 514 -22.76 -4.71 -30.65
CA MET A 514 -22.19 -5.80 -31.43
C MET A 514 -20.67 -5.75 -31.34
N ASN A 515 -20.08 -6.90 -31.02
CA ASN A 515 -18.66 -7.18 -31.06
C ASN A 515 -18.43 -8.30 -32.08
N TRP A 516 -17.58 -8.08 -33.08
CA TRP A 516 -17.32 -9.09 -34.13
C TRP A 516 -15.85 -9.53 -34.17
N PRO A 517 -15.42 -10.43 -33.27
CA PRO A 517 -14.02 -10.80 -33.16
C PRO A 517 -13.59 -11.75 -34.29
N PHE A 518 -12.67 -11.30 -35.13
CA PHE A 518 -11.96 -12.13 -36.11
C PHE A 518 -10.64 -12.61 -35.49
N LEU A 519 -10.55 -13.91 -35.22
CA LEU A 519 -9.37 -14.53 -34.65
C LEU A 519 -8.52 -15.20 -35.72
N ARG A 520 -7.22 -14.91 -35.71
CA ARG A 520 -6.22 -15.55 -36.58
C ARG A 520 -5.03 -15.99 -35.74
N GLY A 521 -4.67 -17.27 -35.87
CA GLY A 521 -3.38 -17.76 -35.39
C GLY A 521 -2.26 -17.37 -36.35
N PHE A 522 -1.10 -17.00 -35.82
CA PHE A 522 0.13 -16.78 -36.61
C PHE A 522 1.33 -17.45 -35.94
N MET A 523 2.50 -17.44 -36.59
CA MET A 523 3.71 -18.15 -36.11
C MET A 523 3.46 -19.62 -35.75
N ASN A 524 2.81 -20.38 -36.64
CA ASN A 524 2.47 -21.79 -36.40
C ASN A 524 1.69 -22.02 -35.08
N GLY A 525 0.79 -21.10 -34.74
CA GLY A 525 -0.07 -21.19 -33.55
C GLY A 525 0.55 -20.66 -32.25
N LYS A 526 1.75 -20.07 -32.29
CA LYS A 526 2.40 -19.46 -31.12
C LYS A 526 1.97 -18.01 -30.85
N GLY A 527 1.23 -17.41 -31.77
CA GLY A 527 0.66 -16.07 -31.62
C GLY A 527 -0.81 -16.03 -32.02
N THR A 528 -1.55 -15.12 -31.38
CA THR A 528 -2.96 -14.86 -31.64
C THR A 528 -3.16 -13.40 -32.02
N GLN A 529 -3.88 -13.18 -33.11
CA GLN A 529 -4.34 -11.89 -33.58
C GLN A 529 -5.86 -11.85 -33.49
N ILE A 530 -6.40 -10.79 -32.91
CA ILE A 530 -7.81 -10.47 -32.84
C ILE A 530 -8.02 -9.11 -33.50
N LEU A 531 -8.89 -9.06 -34.49
CA LEU A 531 -9.43 -7.80 -35.01
C LEU A 531 -10.93 -7.80 -34.74
N GLU A 532 -11.41 -6.82 -34.02
CA GLU A 532 -12.77 -6.75 -33.50
C GLU A 532 -13.41 -5.41 -33.84
N PRO A 533 -14.17 -5.33 -34.94
CA PRO A 533 -15.11 -4.24 -35.14
C PRO A 533 -16.18 -4.25 -34.04
N ILE A 534 -16.43 -3.07 -33.48
CA ILE A 534 -17.43 -2.82 -32.44
C ILE A 534 -18.40 -1.78 -32.99
N ALA A 535 -19.68 -2.08 -32.91
CA ALA A 535 -20.75 -1.13 -33.22
C ALA A 535 -21.76 -1.13 -32.07
N GLN A 536 -22.26 0.03 -31.69
CA GLN A 536 -23.26 0.17 -30.65
C GLN A 536 -24.28 1.20 -31.07
N VAL A 537 -25.56 0.89 -30.95
CA VAL A 537 -26.65 1.86 -31.12
C VAL A 537 -27.30 2.05 -29.75
N ILE A 538 -27.50 3.31 -29.37
CA ILE A 538 -28.14 3.71 -28.13
C ILE A 538 -29.30 4.63 -28.50
N ALA A 539 -30.48 4.31 -27.98
CA ALA A 539 -31.68 5.13 -28.12
C ALA A 539 -32.20 5.50 -26.74
N ALA A 540 -32.22 6.80 -26.45
CA ALA A 540 -32.80 7.39 -25.26
C ALA A 540 -33.45 8.75 -25.62
N PRO A 541 -34.38 9.27 -24.79
CA PRO A 541 -34.87 10.64 -24.95
C PRO A 541 -33.74 11.68 -24.95
N ASN A 542 -33.91 12.78 -25.68
CA ASN A 542 -32.95 13.88 -25.70
C ASN A 542 -32.95 14.62 -24.35
N THR A 543 -31.77 14.85 -23.77
CA THR A 543 -31.61 15.65 -22.54
C THR A 543 -31.40 17.14 -22.86
N GLY A 544 -30.81 17.48 -24.01
CA GLY A 544 -30.93 18.76 -24.71
C GLY A 544 -30.14 19.95 -24.12
N ASN A 545 -29.81 19.92 -22.82
CA ASN A 545 -29.00 20.93 -22.14
C ASN A 545 -28.11 20.30 -21.06
N SER A 546 -26.85 20.06 -21.38
CA SER A 546 -25.85 19.47 -20.45
C SER A 546 -25.62 20.31 -19.19
N ARG A 547 -25.90 21.62 -19.25
CA ARG A 547 -25.68 22.55 -18.13
C ARG A 547 -26.91 22.72 -17.24
N ASN A 548 -28.08 22.16 -17.59
CA ASN A 548 -29.38 22.41 -16.95
C ASN A 548 -29.28 22.92 -15.50
N SER A 549 -29.40 24.23 -15.32
CA SER A 549 -29.18 24.88 -14.02
C SER A 549 -30.35 24.70 -13.06
N ASN A 550 -31.46 24.10 -13.51
CA ASN A 550 -32.59 23.75 -12.66
C ASN A 550 -32.35 22.44 -11.88
N LEU A 551 -31.25 21.74 -12.18
CA LEU A 551 -30.87 20.50 -11.53
C LEU A 551 -29.54 20.70 -10.78
N PRO A 552 -29.44 20.31 -9.50
CA PRO A 552 -28.17 20.32 -8.77
C PRO A 552 -27.13 19.40 -9.44
N ASN A 553 -25.85 19.57 -9.11
CA ASN A 553 -24.75 18.80 -9.68
C ASN A 553 -23.65 18.65 -8.63
N GLU A 554 -23.61 17.46 -8.04
CA GLU A 554 -22.71 17.05 -6.97
C GLU A 554 -21.64 16.08 -7.49
N ASP A 555 -21.97 15.23 -8.48
CA ASP A 555 -21.09 14.15 -8.95
C ASP A 555 -20.84 14.11 -10.47
N SER A 556 -21.36 15.07 -11.23
CA SER A 556 -21.28 15.10 -12.70
C SER A 556 -20.67 16.41 -13.23
N LEU A 557 -19.65 16.93 -12.53
CA LEU A 557 -18.95 18.18 -12.84
C LEU A 557 -17.82 18.03 -13.87
N SER A 558 -17.43 16.80 -14.24
CA SER A 558 -16.47 16.56 -15.31
C SER A 558 -17.11 15.79 -16.46
N TYR A 559 -16.55 15.98 -17.65
CA TYR A 559 -16.98 15.27 -18.85
C TYR A 559 -15.75 14.93 -19.71
N GLU A 560 -15.39 13.65 -19.75
CA GLU A 560 -14.21 13.18 -20.48
C GLU A 560 -14.61 12.14 -21.53
N PHE A 561 -14.60 12.55 -22.79
CA PHE A 561 -14.74 11.63 -23.92
C PHE A 561 -13.38 11.01 -24.25
N THR A 562 -13.21 9.72 -23.96
CA THR A 562 -11.96 8.96 -24.13
C THR A 562 -12.26 7.56 -24.67
N ASP A 563 -11.23 6.74 -24.89
CA ASP A 563 -11.38 5.33 -25.26
C ASP A 563 -12.15 4.52 -24.20
N SER A 564 -12.12 4.94 -22.93
CA SER A 564 -12.83 4.30 -21.83
C SER A 564 -14.33 4.63 -21.78
N THR A 565 -14.74 5.83 -22.24
CA THR A 565 -16.13 6.30 -22.21
C THR A 565 -16.83 6.20 -23.57
N LEU A 566 -16.11 5.88 -24.66
CA LEU A 566 -16.65 5.76 -26.02
C LEU A 566 -17.94 4.94 -26.11
N PHE A 567 -17.95 3.76 -25.46
CA PHE A 567 -19.08 2.81 -25.48
C PHE A 567 -19.94 2.83 -24.22
N ALA A 568 -19.79 3.83 -23.35
CA ALA A 568 -20.56 3.94 -22.12
C ALA A 568 -22.01 4.39 -22.39
N ILE A 569 -22.95 3.87 -21.59
CA ILE A 569 -24.37 4.26 -21.66
C ILE A 569 -24.56 5.66 -21.08
N ASN A 570 -23.89 5.98 -19.97
CA ASN A 570 -23.73 7.34 -19.51
C ASN A 570 -22.24 7.69 -19.52
N ARG A 571 -21.88 8.82 -20.13
CA ARG A 571 -20.47 9.26 -20.22
C ARG A 571 -20.07 10.23 -19.12
N TYR A 572 -21.04 10.72 -18.35
CA TYR A 572 -20.76 11.42 -17.10
C TYR A 572 -20.30 10.42 -16.04
N PRO A 573 -19.38 10.82 -15.14
CA PRO A 573 -18.94 9.95 -14.04
C PRO A 573 -20.03 9.68 -13.00
N GLY A 574 -21.00 10.60 -12.87
CA GLY A 574 -22.12 10.51 -11.94
C GLY A 574 -23.47 10.45 -12.63
N THR A 575 -24.54 10.70 -11.87
CA THR A 575 -25.93 10.57 -12.32
C THR A 575 -26.69 11.88 -12.34
N ASP A 576 -26.10 12.97 -11.85
CA ASP A 576 -26.72 14.30 -11.88
C ASP A 576 -26.82 14.86 -13.29
N ARG A 577 -25.99 14.38 -14.22
CA ARG A 577 -26.12 14.66 -15.66
C ARG A 577 -26.15 13.34 -16.43
N LEU A 578 -27.07 13.26 -17.39
CA LEU A 578 -27.32 12.05 -18.17
C LEU A 578 -27.07 12.31 -19.66
N ASP A 579 -26.34 11.39 -20.29
CA ASP A 579 -26.05 11.39 -21.73
C ASP A 579 -27.18 10.66 -22.48
N GLY A 580 -28.14 11.43 -23.00
CA GLY A 580 -29.33 10.93 -23.69
C GLY A 580 -29.21 10.94 -25.21
N GLY A 581 -30.36 10.87 -25.87
CA GLY A 581 -30.51 10.97 -27.31
C GLY A 581 -30.21 9.69 -28.09
N LEU A 582 -30.42 9.78 -29.41
CA LEU A 582 -30.10 8.72 -30.36
C LEU A 582 -28.63 8.86 -30.81
N ARG A 583 -27.82 7.83 -30.55
CA ARG A 583 -26.41 7.81 -30.96
C ARG A 583 -25.91 6.43 -31.38
N GLY A 584 -24.91 6.44 -32.26
CA GLY A 584 -24.18 5.27 -32.72
C GLY A 584 -22.69 5.40 -32.39
N ASN A 585 -22.11 4.41 -31.73
CA ASN A 585 -20.67 4.36 -31.46
C ASN A 585 -20.03 3.28 -32.32
N PHE A 586 -18.91 3.60 -32.93
CA PHE A 586 -18.17 2.68 -33.79
C PHE A 586 -16.70 2.68 -33.40
N GLY A 587 -16.08 1.52 -33.42
CA GLY A 587 -14.65 1.43 -33.20
C GLY A 587 -14.09 0.10 -33.68
N VAL A 588 -12.78 0.06 -33.80
CA VAL A 588 -12.03 -1.15 -34.13
C VAL A 588 -11.04 -1.39 -33.00
N HIS A 589 -11.19 -2.54 -32.37
CA HIS A 589 -10.27 -3.06 -31.37
C HIS A 589 -9.34 -4.09 -32.04
N GLY A 590 -8.04 -3.95 -31.86
CA GLY A 590 -7.04 -4.84 -32.40
C GLY A 590 -6.10 -5.31 -31.30
N ASN A 591 -5.97 -6.62 -31.14
CA ASN A 591 -5.09 -7.23 -30.16
C ASN A 591 -4.19 -8.28 -30.81
N TRP A 592 -2.87 -8.19 -30.60
CA TRP A 592 -1.89 -9.15 -31.06
C TRP A 592 -1.05 -9.60 -29.87
N THR A 593 -1.00 -10.90 -29.66
CA THR A 593 -0.22 -11.50 -28.57
C THR A 593 0.60 -12.68 -29.07
N TRP A 594 1.89 -12.74 -28.71
CA TRP A 594 2.77 -13.86 -29.06
C TRP A 594 3.92 -13.93 -28.07
N ASN A 595 4.28 -15.10 -27.55
CA ASN A 595 5.46 -15.28 -26.67
C ASN A 595 5.63 -14.22 -25.54
N GLY A 596 4.53 -13.73 -24.95
CA GLY A 596 4.58 -12.69 -23.90
C GLY A 596 4.71 -11.25 -24.41
N HIS A 597 4.65 -11.04 -25.72
CA HIS A 597 4.55 -9.75 -26.40
C HIS A 597 3.08 -9.39 -26.62
N GLU A 598 2.74 -8.11 -26.55
CA GLU A 598 1.38 -7.60 -26.69
C GLU A 598 1.36 -6.29 -27.50
N ILE A 599 0.44 -6.20 -28.45
CA ILE A 599 0.02 -4.94 -29.08
C ILE A 599 -1.49 -4.87 -28.93
N ASP A 600 -1.99 -3.81 -28.30
CA ASP A 600 -3.40 -3.62 -28.02
C ASP A 600 -3.82 -2.22 -28.47
N THR A 601 -4.83 -2.13 -29.32
CA THR A 601 -5.21 -0.88 -29.99
C THR A 601 -6.71 -0.73 -30.02
N LEU A 602 -7.20 0.49 -29.84
CA LEU A 602 -8.59 0.85 -30.00
C LEU A 602 -8.64 2.20 -30.70
N VAL A 603 -9.40 2.31 -31.77
CA VAL A 603 -9.74 3.58 -32.41
C VAL A 603 -11.24 3.63 -32.60
N GLY A 604 -11.87 4.74 -32.31
CA GLY A 604 -13.31 4.87 -32.50
C GLY A 604 -13.83 6.29 -32.38
N GLU A 605 -15.11 6.40 -32.68
CA GLU A 605 -15.84 7.65 -32.83
C GLU A 605 -17.32 7.42 -32.49
N SER A 606 -18.00 8.48 -32.10
CA SER A 606 -19.43 8.50 -31.77
C SER A 606 -20.15 9.44 -32.72
N LEU A 607 -21.26 8.97 -33.29
CA LEU A 607 -22.22 9.76 -34.05
C LEU A 607 -23.45 10.02 -33.18
N GLN A 608 -23.82 11.27 -32.97
CA GLN A 608 -25.02 11.68 -32.24
C GLN A 608 -25.99 12.42 -33.16
N GLU A 609 -27.28 12.06 -33.07
CA GLU A 609 -28.34 12.72 -33.84
C GLU A 609 -28.63 14.12 -33.29
N HIS A 610 -28.76 14.25 -31.97
CA HIS A 610 -28.94 15.53 -31.30
C HIS A 610 -27.65 15.98 -30.61
N ILE A 611 -27.26 17.24 -30.81
CA ILE A 611 -26.12 17.86 -30.13
C ILE A 611 -26.66 18.60 -28.90
N ASP A 612 -26.20 18.24 -27.71
CA ASP A 612 -26.58 18.95 -26.49
C ASP A 612 -25.97 20.36 -26.45
N HIS A 613 -26.78 21.33 -26.04
CA HIS A 613 -26.34 22.71 -25.85
C HIS A 613 -25.58 22.87 -24.51
N ASN A 614 -24.73 23.90 -24.43
CA ASN A 614 -23.97 24.27 -23.22
C ASN A 614 -23.05 23.16 -22.67
N ARG A 615 -22.51 22.30 -23.54
CA ARG A 615 -21.50 21.32 -23.17
C ARG A 615 -20.19 22.00 -22.75
N ILE A 616 -19.41 21.35 -21.89
CA ILE A 616 -18.09 21.87 -21.49
C ILE A 616 -17.22 22.03 -22.76
N PRO A 617 -16.55 23.18 -22.95
CA PRO A 617 -15.62 23.36 -24.07
C PRO A 617 -14.56 22.25 -24.11
N TYR A 618 -14.15 21.83 -25.31
CA TYR A 618 -13.22 20.72 -25.51
C TYR A 618 -13.73 19.36 -24.97
N SER A 619 -15.05 19.14 -24.94
CA SER A 619 -15.64 17.83 -24.59
C SER A 619 -15.44 16.74 -25.66
N GLY A 620 -15.16 17.14 -26.90
CA GLY A 620 -15.07 16.27 -28.07
C GLY A 620 -16.41 15.77 -28.62
N LEU A 621 -17.53 16.40 -28.24
CA LEU A 621 -18.89 16.00 -28.63
C LEU A 621 -19.77 17.19 -29.04
N ASN A 622 -19.14 18.26 -29.54
CA ASN A 622 -19.83 19.49 -29.93
C ASN A 622 -20.38 19.44 -31.37
N HIS A 623 -20.16 18.33 -32.07
CA HIS A 623 -20.61 18.10 -33.45
C HIS A 623 -21.38 16.77 -33.53
N HIS A 624 -21.99 16.49 -34.69
CA HIS A 624 -22.69 15.21 -34.90
C HIS A 624 -21.72 14.04 -34.86
N PHE A 625 -20.55 14.15 -35.47
CA PHE A 625 -19.46 13.22 -35.22
C PHE A 625 -18.59 13.75 -34.09
N SER A 626 -18.20 12.87 -33.17
CA SER A 626 -17.30 13.20 -32.08
C SER A 626 -15.88 13.45 -32.58
N ASP A 627 -15.02 13.89 -31.68
CA ASP A 627 -13.59 13.71 -31.87
C ASP A 627 -13.25 12.22 -32.05
N VAL A 628 -12.16 11.93 -32.75
CA VAL A 628 -11.66 10.57 -32.86
C VAL A 628 -10.85 10.24 -31.62
N VAL A 629 -11.23 9.19 -30.90
CA VAL A 629 -10.47 8.68 -29.74
C VAL A 629 -9.63 7.47 -30.15
N ALA A 630 -8.41 7.42 -29.65
CA ALA A 630 -7.51 6.31 -29.92
C ALA A 630 -6.68 5.95 -28.67
N ARG A 631 -6.45 4.65 -28.48
CA ARG A 631 -5.50 4.08 -27.53
C ARG A 631 -4.62 3.07 -28.25
N ALA A 632 -3.33 3.08 -27.94
CA ALA A 632 -2.39 2.03 -28.33
C ALA A 632 -1.49 1.67 -27.16
N ARG A 633 -1.40 0.38 -26.86
CA ARG A 633 -0.40 -0.21 -25.97
C ARG A 633 0.51 -1.11 -26.78
N PHE A 634 1.81 -0.97 -26.58
CA PHE A 634 2.85 -1.70 -27.27
C PHE A 634 3.85 -2.22 -26.24
N ALA A 635 3.76 -3.52 -25.95
CA ALA A 635 4.64 -4.24 -25.04
C ALA A 635 5.35 -5.37 -25.80
N PRO A 636 6.35 -5.05 -26.65
CA PRO A 636 7.00 -6.01 -27.52
C PRO A 636 7.98 -6.94 -26.80
N ASN A 637 8.14 -6.85 -25.48
CA ASN A 637 8.88 -7.76 -24.59
C ASN A 637 8.77 -7.25 -23.13
N GLN A 638 9.34 -7.99 -22.18
CA GLN A 638 9.37 -7.61 -20.76
C GLN A 638 10.17 -6.33 -20.43
N TYR A 639 10.90 -5.76 -21.39
CA TYR A 639 11.76 -4.60 -21.18
C TYR A 639 11.15 -3.30 -21.69
N ILE A 640 10.04 -3.33 -22.44
CA ILE A 640 9.41 -2.12 -23.00
C ILE A 640 7.90 -2.27 -22.85
N ASP A 641 7.27 -1.31 -22.19
CA ASP A 641 5.81 -1.10 -22.15
C ASP A 641 5.54 0.36 -22.51
N PHE A 642 4.83 0.58 -23.61
CA PHE A 642 4.37 1.88 -24.04
C PHE A 642 2.84 1.89 -24.07
N THR A 643 2.22 2.93 -23.53
CA THR A 643 0.79 3.20 -23.69
C THR A 643 0.62 4.65 -24.12
N GLY A 644 -0.13 4.91 -25.18
CA GLY A 644 -0.53 6.26 -25.59
C GLY A 644 -2.01 6.34 -25.84
N ARG A 645 -2.62 7.46 -25.45
CA ARG A 645 -4.02 7.78 -25.75
C ARG A 645 -4.11 9.17 -26.35
N THR A 646 -5.07 9.36 -27.25
CA THR A 646 -5.30 10.66 -27.85
C THR A 646 -6.76 10.86 -28.22
N ARG A 647 -7.18 12.12 -28.24
CA ARG A 647 -8.43 12.59 -28.82
C ARG A 647 -8.12 13.69 -29.83
N ILE A 648 -8.59 13.51 -31.05
CA ILE A 648 -8.30 14.38 -32.19
C ILE A 648 -9.61 15.00 -32.67
N ASP A 649 -9.66 16.33 -32.71
CA ASP A 649 -10.77 17.08 -33.31
C ASP A 649 -10.60 17.08 -34.84
N PRO A 650 -11.41 16.32 -35.60
CA PRO A 650 -11.28 16.24 -37.06
C PRO A 650 -11.69 17.54 -37.77
N TYR A 651 -12.42 18.42 -37.10
CA TYR A 651 -12.92 19.68 -37.65
C TYR A 651 -11.88 20.80 -37.54
N ALA A 652 -11.19 20.89 -36.40
CA ALA A 652 -10.13 21.86 -36.18
C ALA A 652 -8.72 21.35 -36.57
N GLY A 653 -8.58 20.04 -36.84
CA GLY A 653 -7.30 19.43 -37.21
C GLY A 653 -6.26 19.47 -36.09
N ARG A 654 -6.71 19.41 -34.82
CA ARG A 654 -5.85 19.52 -33.64
C ARG A 654 -6.10 18.41 -32.65
N ILE A 655 -5.15 18.22 -31.74
CA ILE A 655 -5.26 17.27 -30.62
C ILE A 655 -5.93 18.01 -29.45
N ASP A 656 -7.04 17.46 -28.95
CA ASP A 656 -7.78 18.02 -27.82
C ASP A 656 -7.49 17.26 -26.50
N PHE A 657 -6.83 16.10 -26.58
CA PHE A 657 -6.24 15.38 -25.45
C PHE A 657 -5.11 14.45 -25.93
N GLY A 658 -4.04 14.33 -25.16
CA GLY A 658 -3.02 13.33 -25.42
C GLY A 658 -2.25 12.94 -24.15
N ASP A 659 -2.16 11.65 -23.87
CA ASP A 659 -1.26 11.11 -22.87
C ASP A 659 -0.34 10.04 -23.47
N ALA A 660 0.83 9.88 -22.88
CA ALA A 660 1.72 8.78 -23.20
C ALA A 660 2.53 8.38 -21.98
N LEU A 661 2.71 7.08 -21.78
CA LEU A 661 3.53 6.47 -20.75
C LEU A 661 4.48 5.49 -21.43
N VAL A 662 5.76 5.62 -21.13
CA VAL A 662 6.82 4.71 -21.55
C VAL A 662 7.47 4.17 -20.30
N SER A 663 7.61 2.86 -20.21
CA SER A 663 8.36 2.15 -19.19
C SER A 663 9.32 1.22 -19.91
N THR A 664 10.62 1.46 -19.78
CA THR A 664 11.64 0.68 -20.47
C THR A 664 12.80 0.36 -19.54
N GLY A 665 13.28 -0.87 -19.52
CA GLY A 665 14.37 -1.22 -18.63
C GLY A 665 14.67 -2.70 -18.52
N VAL A 666 15.87 -2.98 -18.03
CA VAL A 666 16.34 -4.30 -17.63
C VAL A 666 16.31 -4.43 -16.10
N LYS A 667 16.56 -5.65 -15.57
CA LYS A 667 16.53 -5.94 -14.12
C LYS A 667 17.24 -4.91 -13.24
N HIS A 668 18.34 -4.32 -13.71
CA HIS A 668 19.18 -3.40 -12.96
C HIS A 668 18.97 -1.92 -13.31
N PHE A 669 18.29 -1.59 -14.41
CA PHE A 669 18.11 -0.21 -14.85
C PHE A 669 16.77 -0.05 -15.52
N HIS A 670 15.98 0.90 -15.05
CA HIS A 670 14.64 1.17 -15.51
C HIS A 670 14.44 2.66 -15.73
N LEU A 671 13.79 3.00 -16.83
CA LEU A 671 13.49 4.35 -17.29
C LEU A 671 11.98 4.43 -17.48
N THR A 672 11.40 5.47 -16.91
CA THR A 672 9.99 5.81 -17.09
C THR A 672 9.90 7.19 -17.72
N SER A 673 8.96 7.37 -18.64
CA SER A 673 8.63 8.68 -19.17
C SER A 673 7.13 8.81 -19.28
N GLY A 674 6.61 10.00 -18.99
CA GLY A 674 5.22 10.35 -19.14
C GLY A 674 5.08 11.66 -19.89
N TYR A 675 4.04 11.77 -20.70
CA TYR A 675 3.65 12.97 -21.40
C TYR A 675 2.14 13.19 -21.20
N VAL A 676 1.74 14.43 -20.98
CA VAL A 676 0.32 14.81 -20.93
C VAL A 676 0.11 16.15 -21.61
N TYR A 677 -0.95 16.22 -22.42
CA TYR A 677 -1.41 17.40 -23.10
C TYR A 677 -2.92 17.55 -22.97
N GLU A 678 -3.33 18.69 -22.42
CA GLU A 678 -4.72 19.15 -22.41
C GLU A 678 -4.78 20.65 -22.76
N PRO A 679 -5.72 21.09 -23.61
CA PRO A 679 -5.86 22.49 -23.99
C PRO A 679 -6.41 23.37 -22.85
N VAL A 680 -7.11 22.77 -21.89
CA VAL A 680 -7.74 23.42 -20.74
C VAL A 680 -7.46 22.62 -19.46
N THR A 681 -7.70 23.23 -18.30
CA THR A 681 -7.67 22.56 -17.00
C THR A 681 -9.11 22.43 -16.47
N PRO A 682 -9.80 21.29 -16.71
CA PRO A 682 -11.23 21.14 -16.43
C PRO A 682 -11.65 21.48 -15.00
N TYR A 683 -10.76 21.19 -14.04
CA TYR A 683 -10.94 21.48 -12.62
C TYR A 683 -11.34 22.94 -12.32
N TYR A 684 -10.85 23.92 -13.09
CA TYR A 684 -11.12 25.34 -12.85
C TYR A 684 -12.38 25.89 -13.54
N TYR A 685 -13.12 25.06 -14.29
CA TYR A 685 -14.28 25.55 -15.05
C TYR A 685 -15.39 26.08 -14.12
N TYR A 686 -15.69 25.35 -13.04
CA TYR A 686 -16.74 25.70 -12.08
C TYR A 686 -16.25 26.57 -10.90
N ALA A 687 -14.99 27.01 -10.92
CA ALA A 687 -14.42 27.86 -9.86
C ALA A 687 -14.88 29.33 -9.92
N THR A 688 -15.63 29.71 -10.95
CA THR A 688 -16.21 31.05 -11.12
C THR A 688 -17.66 30.95 -11.55
N ASN A 689 -18.45 32.00 -11.30
CA ASN A 689 -19.82 32.08 -11.80
C ASN A 689 -19.85 32.21 -13.34
N ILE A 690 -19.94 31.06 -14.00
CA ILE A 690 -20.02 30.94 -15.47
C ILE A 690 -21.32 31.47 -16.07
N GLN A 691 -22.29 31.97 -15.28
CA GLN A 691 -23.48 32.65 -15.81
C GLN A 691 -23.23 34.13 -16.07
N THR A 692 -22.35 34.76 -15.29
CA THR A 692 -22.11 36.21 -15.34
C THR A 692 -20.71 36.56 -15.82
N ALA A 693 -19.79 35.60 -15.84
CA ALA A 693 -18.42 35.78 -16.30
C ALA A 693 -17.96 34.59 -17.16
N SER A 694 -16.98 34.83 -18.04
CA SER A 694 -16.25 33.74 -18.69
C SER A 694 -15.47 32.92 -17.65
N PRO A 695 -15.16 31.64 -17.94
CA PRO A 695 -14.24 30.87 -17.11
C PRO A 695 -12.96 31.66 -16.82
N ASN A 696 -12.47 31.57 -15.58
CA ASN A 696 -11.23 32.25 -15.18
C ASN A 696 -10.05 31.87 -16.09
N ALA A 697 -9.03 32.73 -16.13
CA ALA A 697 -7.85 32.52 -16.97
C ALA A 697 -7.13 31.19 -16.69
N ALA A 698 -7.18 30.66 -15.45
CA ALA A 698 -6.55 29.40 -15.10
C ALA A 698 -7.20 28.18 -15.80
N TYR A 699 -8.49 28.26 -16.18
CA TYR A 699 -9.14 27.23 -16.99
C TYR A 699 -8.50 27.08 -18.38
N TYR A 700 -8.10 28.19 -19.02
CA TYR A 700 -7.50 28.18 -20.35
C TYR A 700 -5.99 27.95 -20.35
N VAL A 701 -5.39 27.69 -19.18
CA VAL A 701 -3.97 27.34 -19.10
C VAL A 701 -3.80 25.92 -19.62
N ARG A 702 -3.09 25.81 -20.75
CA ARG A 702 -2.72 24.53 -21.37
C ARG A 702 -1.80 23.72 -20.45
N THR A 703 -2.20 22.50 -20.15
CA THR A 703 -1.33 21.48 -19.55
C THR A 703 -0.53 20.85 -20.69
N ASN A 704 0.78 20.99 -20.68
CA ASN A 704 1.69 20.33 -21.63
C ASN A 704 2.96 20.00 -20.86
N GLU A 705 3.06 18.77 -20.38
CA GLU A 705 4.09 18.39 -19.41
C GLU A 705 4.74 17.07 -19.78
N VAL A 706 6.06 17.00 -19.57
CA VAL A 706 6.85 15.79 -19.70
C VAL A 706 7.45 15.44 -18.36
N THR A 707 7.38 14.16 -18.00
CA THR A 707 8.03 13.57 -16.84
C THR A 707 9.01 12.51 -17.34
N VAL A 708 10.20 12.49 -16.77
CA VAL A 708 11.20 11.45 -17.03
C VAL A 708 11.77 11.03 -15.69
N GLY A 709 11.78 9.72 -15.42
CA GLY A 709 12.36 9.12 -14.24
C GLY A 709 13.27 7.97 -14.62
N ALA A 710 14.38 7.79 -13.91
CA ALA A 710 15.26 6.65 -14.07
C ALA A 710 15.56 6.08 -12.69
N ASN A 711 15.64 4.75 -12.58
CA ASN A 711 16.07 4.07 -11.39
C ASN A 711 16.97 2.89 -11.73
N THR A 712 17.98 2.67 -10.91
CA THR A 712 18.94 1.58 -11.04
C THR A 712 19.14 0.93 -9.69
N ASN A 713 19.20 -0.40 -9.70
CA ASN A 713 19.51 -1.22 -8.54
C ASN A 713 20.66 -2.13 -8.92
N TRP A 714 21.83 -1.90 -8.35
CA TRP A 714 23.03 -2.67 -8.62
C TRP A 714 23.66 -3.14 -7.31
N GLN A 715 23.56 -4.45 -7.06
CA GLN A 715 23.99 -5.07 -5.81
C GLN A 715 23.35 -4.38 -4.60
N ASN A 716 24.19 -3.72 -3.79
CA ASN A 716 23.79 -3.02 -2.58
C ASN A 716 23.42 -1.55 -2.84
N TYR A 717 23.56 -1.05 -4.06
CA TYR A 717 23.30 0.35 -4.40
C TYR A 717 21.97 0.50 -5.13
N SER A 718 21.21 1.53 -4.76
CA SER A 718 20.01 1.97 -5.47
C SER A 718 20.13 3.45 -5.79
N LEU A 719 19.85 3.85 -7.03
CA LEU A 719 19.79 5.26 -7.41
C LEU A 719 18.52 5.48 -8.20
N SER A 720 17.80 6.55 -7.90
CA SER A 720 16.67 7.00 -8.69
C SER A 720 16.73 8.50 -8.86
N ALA A 721 16.23 8.99 -9.98
CA ALA A 721 16.08 10.41 -10.26
C ALA A 721 14.84 10.62 -11.11
N PHE A 722 14.18 11.76 -10.95
CA PHE A 722 13.09 12.17 -11.81
C PHE A 722 13.11 13.67 -12.05
N VAL A 723 12.51 14.06 -13.17
CA VAL A 723 12.27 15.45 -13.55
C VAL A 723 10.91 15.56 -14.21
N ARG A 724 10.14 16.59 -13.81
CA ARG A 724 8.88 16.97 -14.45
C ARG A 724 9.01 18.41 -14.95
N ARG A 725 8.72 18.63 -16.23
CA ARG A 725 8.83 19.95 -16.87
C ARG A 725 7.54 20.27 -17.60
N SER A 726 7.03 21.48 -17.36
CA SER A 726 5.96 22.06 -18.16
C SER A 726 6.56 22.69 -19.41
N LEU A 727 6.22 22.14 -20.57
CA LEU A 727 6.60 22.65 -21.89
C LEU A 727 5.81 23.92 -22.23
N SER A 728 4.52 23.99 -21.85
CA SER A 728 3.69 25.19 -22.04
C SER A 728 4.21 26.39 -21.27
N ARG A 729 4.57 26.21 -20.00
CA ARG A 729 5.07 27.28 -19.11
C ARG A 729 6.59 27.45 -19.16
N GLN A 730 7.29 26.67 -19.98
CA GLN A 730 8.76 26.63 -20.13
C GLN A 730 9.55 26.46 -18.82
N GLN A 731 8.95 25.89 -17.78
CA GLN A 731 9.53 25.78 -16.43
C GLN A 731 9.53 24.35 -15.91
N PHE A 732 10.47 24.04 -15.02
CA PHE A 732 10.39 22.81 -14.23
C PHE A 732 9.20 22.88 -13.27
N VAL A 733 8.54 21.74 -13.06
CA VAL A 733 7.48 21.57 -12.06
C VAL A 733 8.08 21.02 -10.78
N SER A 734 8.85 19.93 -10.92
CA SER A 734 9.58 19.29 -9.83
C SER A 734 10.77 18.49 -10.37
N MET A 735 11.75 18.27 -9.52
CA MET A 735 12.82 17.29 -9.77
C MET A 735 13.23 16.68 -8.45
N GLY A 736 13.78 15.48 -8.50
CA GLY A 736 14.29 14.85 -7.31
C GLY A 736 15.10 13.60 -7.62
N GLY A 737 15.66 13.02 -6.58
CA GLY A 737 16.36 11.76 -6.66
C GLY A 737 16.56 11.15 -5.29
N ASN A 738 16.86 9.86 -5.30
CA ASN A 738 17.14 9.09 -4.12
C ASN A 738 18.37 8.22 -4.38
N ALA A 739 19.38 8.30 -3.53
CA ALA A 739 20.57 7.46 -3.54
C ALA A 739 20.57 6.62 -2.27
N GLY A 740 20.63 5.31 -2.42
CA GLY A 740 20.59 4.35 -1.33
C GLY A 740 21.72 3.34 -1.42
N TYR A 741 22.15 2.89 -0.25
CA TYR A 741 23.03 1.75 -0.08
C TYR A 741 22.43 0.84 0.98
N ASN A 742 22.32 -0.46 0.74
CA ASN A 742 21.82 -1.42 1.70
C ASN A 742 22.57 -2.73 1.60
N ASN A 743 23.10 -3.21 2.71
CA ASN A 743 23.76 -4.51 2.81
C ASN A 743 23.06 -5.39 3.86
N ASP A 744 23.75 -6.42 4.32
CA ASP A 744 23.26 -7.38 5.30
C ASP A 744 23.05 -6.80 6.71
N CYS A 745 23.63 -5.64 7.06
CA CYS A 745 23.54 -5.06 8.42
C CYS A 745 23.38 -3.54 8.50
N PHE A 746 23.49 -2.83 7.38
CA PHE A 746 23.49 -1.37 7.30
C PHE A 746 22.75 -0.87 6.06
N GLY A 747 21.94 0.17 6.25
CA GLY A 747 21.28 0.92 5.19
C GLY A 747 21.62 2.41 5.26
N PHE A 748 21.76 3.05 4.10
CA PHE A 748 21.85 4.49 3.94
C PHE A 748 20.89 4.89 2.83
N ASN A 749 20.17 5.99 3.02
CA ASN A 749 19.28 6.56 2.02
C ASN A 749 19.42 8.08 2.05
N LEU A 750 19.58 8.71 0.89
CA LEU A 750 19.69 10.15 0.70
C LEU A 750 18.69 10.57 -0.37
N MET A 751 17.69 11.34 0.02
CA MET A 751 16.65 11.84 -0.87
C MET A 751 16.77 13.35 -1.02
N TYR A 752 16.65 13.82 -2.25
CA TYR A 752 16.55 15.23 -2.60
C TYR A 752 15.32 15.45 -3.45
N ILE A 753 14.47 16.41 -3.08
CA ILE A 753 13.31 16.81 -3.88
C ILE A 753 13.26 18.33 -3.92
N LYS A 754 13.04 18.88 -5.12
CA LYS A 754 12.83 20.31 -5.35
C LYS A 754 11.52 20.53 -6.10
N GLN A 755 10.62 21.26 -5.46
CA GLN A 755 9.36 21.71 -6.06
C GLN A 755 9.53 23.15 -6.57
N TYR A 756 9.18 23.37 -7.85
CA TYR A 756 9.25 24.68 -8.50
C TYR A 756 7.89 25.37 -8.61
N THR A 757 6.80 24.64 -8.45
CA THR A 757 5.44 25.21 -8.38
C THR A 757 5.07 25.59 -6.96
N SER A 758 4.14 26.52 -6.83
CA SER A 758 3.48 26.84 -5.57
C SER A 758 2.08 26.22 -5.52
N ILE A 759 1.70 25.63 -4.39
CA ILE A 759 0.37 25.06 -4.16
C ILE A 759 -0.11 25.59 -2.80
N GLY A 760 -1.31 26.18 -2.74
CA GLY A 760 -1.94 26.58 -1.47
C GLY A 760 -1.06 27.43 -0.53
N GLY A 761 -0.35 28.42 -1.08
CA GLY A 761 0.56 29.28 -0.32
C GLY A 761 1.94 28.68 -0.03
N GLN A 762 2.17 27.39 -0.30
CA GLN A 762 3.49 26.78 -0.22
C GLN A 762 4.34 27.25 -1.41
N GLN A 763 5.42 27.97 -1.16
CA GLN A 763 6.37 28.42 -2.18
C GLN A 763 7.38 27.32 -2.55
N ARG A 764 8.18 27.58 -3.59
CA ARG A 764 9.29 26.72 -4.04
C ARG A 764 10.14 26.27 -2.84
N ASN A 765 10.31 24.96 -2.70
CA ASN A 765 11.09 24.37 -1.61
C ASN A 765 12.07 23.32 -2.13
N SER A 766 13.19 23.17 -1.44
CA SER A 766 14.14 22.08 -1.62
C SER A 766 14.24 21.31 -0.32
N THR A 767 13.96 20.02 -0.36
CA THR A 767 14.01 19.13 0.80
C THR A 767 15.15 18.14 0.59
N ILE A 768 16.06 18.06 1.58
CA ILE A 768 17.11 17.03 1.66
C ILE A 768 16.80 16.19 2.89
N MET A 769 16.70 14.88 2.69
CA MET A 769 16.50 13.91 3.77
C MET A 769 17.58 12.85 3.68
N PHE A 770 18.05 12.37 4.82
CA PHE A 770 18.88 11.18 4.84
C PHE A 770 18.53 10.27 6.00
N THR A 771 18.73 8.97 5.83
CA THR A 771 18.46 7.97 6.86
C THR A 771 19.58 6.93 6.85
N LEU A 772 20.18 6.71 8.01
CA LEU A 772 21.13 5.65 8.32
C LEU A 772 20.37 4.57 9.10
N THR A 773 20.41 3.31 8.69
CA THR A 773 19.72 2.21 9.35
C THR A 773 20.75 1.18 9.80
N PHE A 774 20.86 0.95 11.09
CA PHE A 774 21.67 -0.10 11.67
C PHE A 774 20.71 -1.23 12.06
N LYS A 775 20.82 -2.40 11.40
CA LYS A 775 19.96 -3.55 11.76
C LYS A 775 20.15 -3.88 13.24
N THR A 776 19.09 -4.31 13.91
CA THR A 776 19.00 -4.54 15.38
C THR A 776 19.04 -3.30 16.28
N ILE A 777 19.51 -2.14 15.81
CA ILE A 777 19.53 -0.89 16.61
C ILE A 777 18.39 0.05 16.22
N GLY A 778 18.23 0.33 14.92
CA GLY A 778 17.23 1.28 14.43
C GLY A 778 17.76 2.21 13.34
N ALA A 779 16.99 3.26 13.03
CA ALA A 779 17.29 4.18 11.94
C ALA A 779 17.39 5.64 12.42
N PHE A 780 18.45 6.33 12.00
CA PHE A 780 18.89 7.67 12.39
C PHE A 780 18.86 8.61 11.17
N GLY A 781 18.61 9.91 11.36
CA GLY A 781 18.85 10.92 10.32
C GLY A 781 17.78 12.00 10.18
N ILE A 782 17.89 12.78 9.09
CA ILE A 782 16.93 13.83 8.72
C ILE A 782 15.72 13.15 8.07
N ARG A 783 14.60 13.10 8.79
CA ARG A 783 13.31 12.65 8.28
C ARG A 783 12.41 13.87 8.09
N GLY A 784 11.90 14.05 6.87
CA GLY A 784 11.03 15.16 6.49
C GLY A 784 9.56 14.80 6.50
#